data_AF-A0AAN1WKV3-F1
#
_entry.id   AF-A0AAN1WKV3-F1
#
_cell.length_a   1.000
_cell.length_b   1.000
_cell.length_c   1.000
_cell.angle_alpha   90.00
_cell.angle_beta   90.00
_cell.angle_gamma   90.00
#
_symmetry.space_group_name_H-M   'P 1'
#
loop_
_entity.id
_entity.type
_entity.pdbx_description
1 polymer ?
#
loop_
_entity_poly.entity_id
_entity_poly.type
_entity_poly.pdbx_seq_one_letter_code
_entity_poly.pdbx_strand_id
1 'polypeptide(L)'
;MAGLYGAHISSQRCATTVLLWLLSCCLLACSGGGGEGAALQQDSAALAAPGNTPAVTPSSIAYSAPASSSGSVMSSEPVVQSSFAENASVSVSSTAVIAVSTSSGSVSSSNGADVQSPPVATWPQAWQFFDQTLVSSLVNTDCSICHVAQGMAGATPLQFAVNNNYQNAQILERYVLEADNANRLLRKITGFDGHGGGAIVNRQQQAYKDVEAWLALILPETQQVTKPAFTAIQIEPRQKTLRRAALILTGRLPTRDENDRVIRSDAELAKVLKELMQTEGFEQFLIRGANDQFLTDSFLNGQFFELSNGFAPYYPVGSNRRYFAYESGDVWPFERWNHDIYHGMVRGPLALIAHTVMNDRPYTDIVTADYTMGNQSMADYMRQDAIFEYGDKFDLQPIKNNGQILMQSGHEQYLDPSIGLRIDQHGEWVEYPHAGILNEPAFLARYPSSDTNRNRLRAKMVYRLFLGVEVEDIAARTIAGDALVDTQNPTLNNDACAVCHETLDPVAGAFQNFGVDGWYRSSWEGMDSLPSSYKHEANSPYVEGDLWYRDMRSPGFEGKAIGDSARSLAELGRYIAQDDRFAEAAVKFWWPAIMSDALLTSAAGETPLYQQQQQFIRALAQQFREGFNGQAPYNLKDLIVAMVMSDWFRAEQIAFDDSASEPVNSQGTLALSGVRLLTPEELENKVKALVGFAWGEREDFWANNGFWSYMDDQFRIYYGGIDSLGVTERAKVQNSLMANVAESQAVNLACAAVLLDVNRDTVSQRLLRNQARYVSPFSHNWQWLELAQPQSVTLSLTLLPGQNRLRISHLNAERIGPVVFDQLQVVATDGTLLFSAVHASDNIVLSHEAQKVTGLQAGSMIVLEKGYADITFEGQGYTEVQLRADVLTPIEWVEPAQVSVDVLDLAGRGGQVLRQQMVELFTLTQGSDYAVDSPEITEAMDTFIAVWQTLEMQATPMTLAQHANNYCELGAQGLPKIRDLNTSDPQRLLSAWSHMMVYFFTDFYFLHE
;
A
#
# COMPACT_ATOMS: atom_id res chain seq x y z
N MET A 1 40.44 -14.07 -5.27
CA MET A 1 40.68 -14.12 -3.80
C MET A 1 40.13 -15.42 -3.27
N ALA A 2 41.00 -16.38 -2.92
CA ALA A 2 40.59 -17.63 -2.26
C ALA A 2 41.71 -18.04 -1.29
N GLY A 3 41.38 -18.15 0.00
CA GLY A 3 42.34 -18.43 1.07
C GLY A 3 42.94 -17.19 1.73
N LEU A 4 42.14 -16.51 2.59
CA LEU A 4 42.59 -15.79 3.80
C LEU A 4 41.40 -15.16 4.59
N TYR A 5 40.30 -15.90 4.78
CA TYR A 5 39.29 -15.55 5.80
C TYR A 5 38.80 -16.83 6.48
N GLY A 6 39.04 -16.94 7.79
CA GLY A 6 38.79 -18.17 8.53
C GLY A 6 39.06 -18.05 10.03
N ALA A 7 38.37 -17.15 10.72
CA ALA A 7 38.06 -17.24 12.16
C ALA A 7 37.01 -16.19 12.59
N HIS A 8 36.09 -16.58 13.48
CA HIS A 8 35.21 -15.74 14.31
C HIS A 8 34.16 -14.82 13.64
N ILE A 9 32.97 -15.36 13.34
CA ILE A 9 31.67 -14.69 13.59
C ILE A 9 30.70 -15.72 14.22
N SER A 10 29.91 -15.30 15.20
CA SER A 10 28.93 -16.15 15.93
C SER A 10 27.56 -16.26 15.24
N SER A 11 26.80 -17.29 15.60
CA SER A 11 25.60 -17.76 14.91
C SER A 11 24.36 -16.86 15.02
N GLN A 12 23.65 -16.65 13.91
CA GLN A 12 22.31 -17.25 13.67
C GLN A 12 21.59 -16.87 12.34
N ARG A 13 22.12 -15.97 11.50
CA ARG A 13 21.41 -15.49 10.28
C ARG A 13 21.83 -16.11 8.91
N CYS A 14 22.71 -17.11 8.85
CA CYS A 14 23.34 -17.57 7.59
C CYS A 14 22.83 -18.90 6.99
N ALA A 15 21.56 -19.29 7.20
CA ALA A 15 21.03 -20.54 6.62
C ALA A 15 20.76 -20.45 5.10
N THR A 16 20.36 -19.28 4.59
CA THR A 16 19.86 -19.12 3.21
C THR A 16 20.97 -18.80 2.20
N THR A 17 21.95 -17.98 2.59
CA THR A 17 22.98 -17.43 1.67
C THR A 17 23.99 -18.49 1.19
N VAL A 18 24.27 -19.52 2.00
CA VAL A 18 25.25 -20.57 1.69
C VAL A 18 24.75 -21.52 0.59
N LEU A 19 23.43 -21.72 0.47
CA LEU A 19 22.86 -22.67 -0.50
C LEU A 19 22.93 -22.13 -1.94
N LEU A 20 22.70 -20.83 -2.13
CA LEU A 20 22.77 -20.16 -3.44
C LEU A 20 24.21 -20.13 -4.00
N TRP A 21 25.22 -19.96 -3.14
CA TRP A 21 26.63 -19.95 -3.56
C TRP A 21 27.13 -21.32 -4.03
N LEU A 22 26.70 -22.41 -3.37
CA LEU A 22 27.12 -23.77 -3.75
C LEU A 22 26.54 -24.22 -5.10
N LEU A 23 25.34 -23.77 -5.47
CA LEU A 23 24.71 -24.08 -6.75
C LEU A 23 25.41 -23.39 -7.94
N SER A 24 25.85 -22.13 -7.80
CA SER A 24 26.63 -21.45 -8.85
C SER A 24 27.99 -22.09 -9.12
N CYS A 25 28.68 -22.60 -8.09
CA CYS A 25 29.98 -23.27 -8.28
C CYS A 25 29.87 -24.61 -9.03
N CYS A 26 28.75 -25.33 -8.93
CA CYS A 26 28.56 -26.60 -9.63
C CYS A 26 28.28 -26.44 -11.15
N LEU A 27 27.71 -25.32 -11.59
CA LEU A 27 27.41 -25.09 -13.02
C LEU A 27 28.63 -24.61 -13.82
N LEU A 28 29.59 -23.95 -13.18
CA LEU A 28 30.81 -23.44 -13.83
C LEU A 28 31.95 -24.48 -13.94
N ALA A 29 31.84 -25.64 -13.27
CA ALA A 29 32.85 -26.69 -13.31
C ALA A 29 32.76 -27.62 -14.54
N CYS A 30 31.76 -27.45 -15.42
CA CYS A 30 31.48 -28.32 -16.55
C CYS A 30 31.65 -27.66 -17.94
N SER A 31 32.66 -26.81 -18.14
CA SER A 31 33.21 -26.55 -19.48
C SER A 31 34.61 -25.91 -19.45
N GLY A 32 35.62 -26.60 -20.02
CA GLY A 32 36.91 -25.97 -20.35
C GLY A 32 38.18 -26.83 -20.21
N GLY A 33 38.67 -27.38 -21.33
CA GLY A 33 40.04 -27.92 -21.49
C GLY A 33 40.11 -29.45 -21.70
N GLY A 34 40.81 -30.00 -22.69
CA GLY A 34 41.48 -29.38 -23.85
C GLY A 34 42.53 -30.33 -24.48
N GLY A 35 42.81 -30.19 -25.79
CA GLY A 35 44.05 -30.69 -26.42
C GLY A 35 44.04 -32.02 -27.21
N GLU A 36 44.14 -31.88 -28.54
CA GLU A 36 44.88 -32.72 -29.53
C GLU A 36 44.69 -34.26 -29.66
N GLY A 37 44.48 -34.75 -30.90
CA GLY A 37 44.69 -36.18 -31.24
C GLY A 37 43.89 -36.75 -32.44
N ALA A 38 44.32 -36.43 -33.68
CA ALA A 38 43.93 -36.97 -34.99
C ALA A 38 43.06 -38.26 -35.12
N ALA A 39 42.08 -38.26 -36.06
CA ALA A 39 42.13 -39.00 -37.35
C ALA A 39 40.74 -39.23 -38.04
N LEU A 40 40.65 -38.96 -39.36
CA LEU A 40 39.75 -39.59 -40.37
C LEU A 40 38.21 -39.37 -40.22
N GLN A 41 37.36 -39.23 -41.25
CA GLN A 41 37.49 -39.07 -42.71
C GLN A 41 36.14 -38.53 -43.27
N GLN A 42 36.13 -37.78 -44.38
CA GLN A 42 35.07 -37.65 -45.44
C GLN A 42 33.55 -37.67 -45.06
N ASP A 43 32.68 -36.78 -45.57
CA ASP A 43 32.61 -36.35 -46.98
C ASP A 43 31.95 -34.97 -47.25
N SER A 44 32.20 -34.50 -48.49
CA SER A 44 31.68 -33.33 -49.24
C SER A 44 30.12 -33.17 -49.33
N ALA A 45 29.49 -32.06 -49.77
CA ALA A 45 29.87 -30.81 -50.49
C ALA A 45 28.89 -29.66 -50.11
N ALA A 46 29.29 -28.38 -49.92
CA ALA A 46 29.45 -27.29 -50.92
C ALA A 46 28.24 -27.10 -51.86
N LEU A 47 27.41 -26.04 -51.75
CA LEU A 47 27.55 -24.66 -52.29
C LEU A 47 26.19 -23.92 -52.04
N ALA A 48 25.97 -22.60 -52.03
CA ALA A 48 26.79 -21.37 -52.02
C ALA A 48 25.91 -20.15 -51.58
N ALA A 49 26.48 -18.93 -51.47
CA ALA A 49 25.77 -17.65 -51.22
C ALA A 49 25.44 -16.92 -52.57
N PRO A 50 24.68 -15.79 -52.66
CA PRO A 50 24.88 -14.52 -51.91
C PRO A 50 23.58 -13.84 -51.39
N GLY A 51 23.70 -12.67 -50.73
CA GLY A 51 22.58 -11.97 -50.07
C GLY A 51 22.09 -10.68 -50.73
N ASN A 52 21.12 -10.00 -50.10
CA ASN A 52 20.87 -8.55 -50.15
C ASN A 52 19.74 -8.13 -49.17
N THR A 53 19.82 -6.90 -48.64
CA THR A 53 18.75 -6.11 -47.98
C THR A 53 17.71 -5.60 -49.01
N PRO A 54 16.56 -4.92 -48.71
CA PRO A 54 16.21 -4.15 -47.49
C PRO A 54 14.69 -4.08 -47.07
N ALA A 55 14.38 -3.11 -46.19
CA ALA A 55 13.11 -2.35 -46.06
C ALA A 55 11.96 -2.87 -45.15
N VAL A 56 11.14 -1.89 -44.71
CA VAL A 56 10.16 -1.92 -43.59
C VAL A 56 8.84 -1.25 -44.05
N THR A 57 7.75 -1.38 -43.26
CA THR A 57 6.39 -0.76 -43.35
C THR A 57 5.29 -1.69 -43.92
N PRO A 58 4.00 -1.57 -43.47
CA PRO A 58 3.28 -2.72 -42.91
C PRO A 58 1.90 -3.03 -43.54
N SER A 59 1.24 -4.10 -43.08
CA SER A 59 -0.13 -4.43 -43.51
C SER A 59 -0.97 -5.21 -42.47
N SER A 60 -2.08 -4.58 -42.07
CA SER A 60 -3.40 -5.13 -41.69
C SER A 60 -3.62 -6.65 -41.58
N ILE A 61 -4.32 -7.07 -40.52
CA ILE A 61 -5.07 -8.34 -40.45
C ILE A 61 -6.55 -8.02 -40.16
N ALA A 62 -7.47 -8.71 -40.84
CA ALA A 62 -8.90 -8.44 -40.83
C ALA A 62 -9.68 -9.34 -39.85
N TYR A 63 -10.78 -8.82 -39.31
CA TYR A 63 -11.78 -9.58 -38.56
C TYR A 63 -12.80 -10.24 -39.49
N SER A 64 -13.30 -11.43 -39.11
CA SER A 64 -14.40 -12.13 -39.75
C SER A 64 -15.61 -12.26 -38.80
N ALA A 65 -16.78 -11.87 -39.28
CA ALA A 65 -18.06 -12.01 -38.57
C ALA A 65 -18.81 -13.30 -38.99
N PRO A 66 -19.72 -13.83 -38.16
CA PRO A 66 -20.72 -14.81 -38.58
C PRO A 66 -22.12 -14.17 -38.74
N ALA A 67 -22.93 -14.73 -39.65
CA ALA A 67 -24.25 -14.21 -40.03
C ALA A 67 -25.44 -15.00 -39.45
N SER A 68 -26.62 -14.37 -39.48
CA SER A 68 -27.91 -14.88 -39.00
C SER A 68 -28.60 -15.88 -39.94
N SER A 69 -29.41 -16.80 -39.39
CA SER A 69 -30.56 -17.40 -40.10
C SER A 69 -31.65 -17.90 -39.13
N SER A 70 -32.88 -18.08 -39.62
CA SER A 70 -34.12 -18.16 -38.83
C SER A 70 -34.94 -19.44 -39.04
N GLY A 71 -35.67 -19.94 -38.02
CA GLY A 71 -36.96 -20.63 -38.25
C GLY A 71 -37.35 -21.90 -37.45
N SER A 72 -38.21 -21.72 -36.43
CA SER A 72 -39.42 -22.53 -36.07
C SER A 72 -39.40 -24.00 -35.57
N VAL A 73 -39.84 -24.15 -34.29
CA VAL A 73 -40.96 -25.01 -33.75
C VAL A 73 -40.75 -26.48 -33.27
N MET A 74 -41.05 -26.71 -31.97
CA MET A 74 -41.42 -27.96 -31.20
C MET A 74 -40.43 -29.17 -31.22
N SER A 75 -40.10 -29.90 -30.14
CA SER A 75 -40.83 -30.32 -28.92
C SER A 75 -39.94 -30.99 -27.83
N SER A 76 -40.41 -31.03 -26.57
CA SER A 76 -40.17 -32.03 -25.49
C SER A 76 -38.76 -32.40 -24.97
N GLU A 77 -38.45 -31.92 -23.74
CA GLU A 77 -37.77 -32.58 -22.58
C GLU A 77 -36.39 -33.31 -22.70
N PRO A 78 -35.63 -33.53 -21.59
CA PRO A 78 -35.78 -33.03 -20.21
C PRO A 78 -34.56 -32.23 -19.68
N VAL A 79 -34.70 -31.65 -18.48
CA VAL A 79 -33.60 -31.02 -17.72
C VAL A 79 -32.68 -32.08 -17.11
N VAL A 80 -31.36 -31.96 -17.32
CA VAL A 80 -30.35 -32.71 -16.57
C VAL A 80 -29.72 -31.80 -15.52
N GLN A 81 -29.97 -32.11 -14.25
CA GLN A 81 -29.15 -31.62 -13.14
C GLN A 81 -27.81 -32.35 -13.17
N SER A 82 -26.69 -31.63 -13.08
CA SER A 82 -25.39 -32.20 -12.73
C SER A 82 -24.80 -31.47 -11.53
N SER A 83 -24.93 -32.12 -10.37
CA SER A 83 -24.20 -31.79 -9.15
C SER A 83 -22.70 -31.92 -9.36
N PHE A 84 -21.93 -30.91 -8.97
CA PHE A 84 -20.49 -31.06 -8.70
C PHE A 84 -20.26 -30.92 -7.20
N ALA A 85 -19.96 -32.05 -6.57
CA ALA A 85 -19.56 -32.13 -5.17
C ALA A 85 -18.03 -32.28 -5.08
N GLU A 86 -17.47 -31.80 -3.97
CA GLU A 86 -16.04 -31.87 -3.66
C GLU A 86 -15.57 -33.31 -3.45
N ASN A 87 -14.37 -33.64 -3.97
CA ASN A 87 -13.26 -34.23 -3.20
C ASN A 87 -12.13 -34.74 -4.13
N ALA A 88 -10.93 -34.21 -3.96
CA ALA A 88 -9.68 -34.84 -4.43
C ALA A 88 -8.48 -34.36 -3.59
N SER A 89 -8.33 -34.91 -2.39
CA SER A 89 -7.13 -34.74 -1.57
C SER A 89 -5.90 -35.38 -2.22
N VAL A 90 -4.82 -34.63 -2.40
CA VAL A 90 -3.49 -35.20 -2.74
C VAL A 90 -2.47 -34.74 -1.70
N SER A 91 -1.78 -35.74 -1.13
CA SER A 91 -0.85 -35.61 -0.01
C SER A 91 0.51 -35.04 -0.42
N VAL A 92 1.04 -34.09 0.36
CA VAL A 92 2.47 -33.75 0.37
C VAL A 92 3.17 -34.57 1.45
N SER A 93 4.18 -35.35 1.07
CA SER A 93 4.94 -36.21 1.98
C SER A 93 6.11 -35.48 2.63
N SER A 94 6.13 -35.41 3.96
CA SER A 94 7.30 -34.99 4.74
C SER A 94 7.78 -36.11 5.67
N THR A 95 8.88 -36.77 5.30
CA THR A 95 9.55 -37.78 6.14
C THR A 95 11.03 -37.43 6.34
N ALA A 96 11.35 -36.90 7.52
CA ALA A 96 12.68 -36.96 8.10
C ALA A 96 12.53 -37.09 9.62
N VAL A 97 12.72 -38.31 10.13
CA VAL A 97 12.61 -38.63 11.56
C VAL A 97 13.97 -38.43 12.23
N ILE A 98 14.03 -37.63 13.29
CA ILE A 98 15.09 -37.72 14.31
C ILE A 98 14.39 -37.92 15.66
N ALA A 99 14.62 -39.08 16.26
CA ALA A 99 14.03 -39.46 17.54
C ALA A 99 14.88 -38.95 18.72
N VAL A 100 14.22 -38.44 19.75
CA VAL A 100 14.81 -38.28 21.09
C VAL A 100 13.92 -39.03 22.09
N SER A 101 14.55 -39.89 22.89
CA SER A 101 13.91 -40.87 23.74
C SER A 101 13.35 -40.29 25.03
N THR A 102 12.07 -40.54 25.32
CA THR A 102 11.48 -40.35 26.66
C THR A 102 11.89 -41.50 27.59
N SER A 103 12.72 -41.24 28.60
CA SER A 103 12.98 -42.18 29.69
C SER A 103 11.96 -42.00 30.82
N SER A 104 11.17 -43.06 31.07
CA SER A 104 10.21 -43.12 32.17
C SER A 104 10.90 -43.25 33.52
N GLY A 105 10.70 -42.28 34.42
CA GLY A 105 11.14 -42.33 35.82
C GLY A 105 9.95 -42.29 36.77
N SER A 106 9.53 -43.46 37.28
CA SER A 106 8.49 -43.56 38.30
C SER A 106 9.06 -43.45 39.72
N VAL A 107 8.50 -42.57 40.55
CA VAL A 107 8.74 -42.54 42.00
C VAL A 107 7.42 -42.40 42.74
N SER A 108 7.33 -43.08 43.89
CA SER A 108 6.11 -43.41 44.62
C SER A 108 5.60 -42.34 45.60
N SER A 109 4.32 -42.44 45.93
CA SER A 109 3.60 -41.63 46.93
C SER A 109 3.96 -41.95 48.38
N SER A 110 4.02 -40.94 49.25
CA SER A 110 3.66 -41.07 50.67
C SER A 110 3.30 -39.74 51.36
N ASN A 111 2.06 -39.68 51.87
CA ASN A 111 1.55 -38.94 53.05
C ASN A 111 2.01 -37.49 53.35
N GLY A 112 1.14 -36.53 53.01
CA GLY A 112 0.28 -35.84 54.00
C GLY A 112 0.91 -34.92 55.07
N ALA A 113 0.79 -33.61 54.84
CA ALA A 113 0.66 -32.58 55.88
C ALA A 113 -0.09 -31.37 55.28
N ASP A 114 -0.80 -30.59 56.10
CA ASP A 114 -1.56 -29.41 55.67
C ASP A 114 -0.69 -28.40 54.90
N VAL A 115 -1.11 -28.07 53.67
CA VAL A 115 -0.75 -26.81 53.02
C VAL A 115 -1.96 -25.90 53.16
N GLN A 116 -1.91 -25.00 54.15
CA GLN A 116 -2.82 -23.86 54.18
C GLN A 116 -2.64 -23.06 52.89
N SER A 117 -3.70 -22.95 52.09
CA SER A 117 -3.73 -22.03 50.95
C SER A 117 -3.42 -20.61 51.46
N PRO A 118 -2.58 -19.83 50.75
CA PRO A 118 -2.31 -18.46 51.16
C PRO A 118 -3.62 -17.65 51.15
N PRO A 119 -3.79 -16.69 52.08
CA PRO A 119 -5.04 -15.96 52.21
C PRO A 119 -5.25 -15.03 51.01
N VAL A 120 -6.19 -15.37 50.12
CA VAL A 120 -6.71 -14.44 49.10
C VAL A 120 -7.43 -13.32 49.83
N ALA A 121 -6.85 -12.12 49.80
CA ALA A 121 -7.25 -10.99 50.64
C ALA A 121 -8.47 -10.22 50.11
N THR A 122 -9.54 -10.91 49.71
CA THR A 122 -10.78 -10.27 49.19
C THR A 122 -12.09 -10.98 49.49
N TRP A 123 -12.12 -12.27 49.88
CA TRP A 123 -13.39 -13.01 50.05
C TRP A 123 -14.46 -12.28 50.88
N PRO A 124 -14.17 -11.60 52.01
CA PRO A 124 -15.18 -10.85 52.76
C PRO A 124 -15.85 -9.71 51.97
N GLN A 125 -15.11 -9.04 51.08
CA GLN A 125 -15.63 -7.95 50.23
C GLN A 125 -16.40 -8.51 49.03
N ALA A 126 -15.85 -9.54 48.37
CA ALA A 126 -16.52 -10.23 47.28
C ALA A 126 -17.84 -10.88 47.73
N TRP A 127 -17.83 -11.50 48.91
CA TRP A 127 -19.03 -12.03 49.58
C TRP A 127 -20.04 -10.92 49.87
N GLN A 128 -19.62 -9.80 50.48
CA GLN A 128 -20.52 -8.69 50.77
C GLN A 128 -21.16 -8.11 49.49
N PHE A 129 -20.38 -7.95 48.43
CA PHE A 129 -20.87 -7.48 47.13
C PHE A 129 -21.84 -8.50 46.48
N PHE A 130 -21.54 -9.79 46.58
CA PHE A 130 -22.43 -10.86 46.11
C PHE A 130 -23.80 -10.80 46.80
N ASP A 131 -23.81 -10.82 48.14
CA ASP A 131 -25.03 -10.90 48.94
C ASP A 131 -25.89 -9.63 48.85
N GLN A 132 -25.26 -8.45 48.77
CA GLN A 132 -25.96 -7.16 48.73
C GLN A 132 -26.40 -6.75 47.31
N THR A 133 -25.68 -7.19 46.27
CA THR A 133 -25.93 -6.77 44.88
C THR A 133 -26.33 -7.96 44.02
N LEU A 134 -25.38 -8.85 43.73
CA LEU A 134 -25.49 -9.84 42.65
C LEU A 134 -26.57 -10.92 42.89
N VAL A 135 -26.84 -11.25 44.15
CA VAL A 135 -27.95 -12.13 44.54
C VAL A 135 -29.29 -11.58 44.04
N SER A 136 -29.52 -10.28 44.20
CA SER A 136 -30.79 -9.62 43.86
C SER A 136 -30.89 -9.22 42.38
N SER A 137 -29.76 -8.85 41.76
CA SER A 137 -29.75 -8.39 40.36
C SER A 137 -29.64 -9.52 39.34
N LEU A 138 -29.21 -10.73 39.73
CA LEU A 138 -29.00 -11.83 38.77
C LEU A 138 -29.20 -13.24 39.35
N VAL A 139 -28.58 -13.59 40.49
CA VAL A 139 -28.46 -15.00 40.89
C VAL A 139 -29.79 -15.62 41.31
N ASN A 140 -30.56 -14.96 42.18
CA ASN A 140 -31.87 -15.47 42.61
C ASN A 140 -33.00 -15.12 41.63
N THR A 141 -32.80 -14.11 40.78
CA THR A 141 -33.80 -13.63 39.82
C THR A 141 -33.80 -14.48 38.56
N ASP A 142 -32.62 -14.79 38.00
CA ASP A 142 -32.51 -15.44 36.68
C ASP A 142 -31.72 -16.74 36.71
N CYS A 143 -30.54 -16.77 37.36
CA CYS A 143 -29.69 -17.97 37.32
C CYS A 143 -30.33 -19.16 38.03
N SER A 144 -30.87 -18.97 39.24
CA SER A 144 -31.47 -20.05 40.04
C SER A 144 -32.77 -20.62 39.48
N ILE A 145 -33.35 -20.03 38.42
CA ILE A 145 -34.48 -20.64 37.70
C ILE A 145 -34.04 -21.97 37.06
N CYS A 146 -32.84 -21.99 36.46
CA CYS A 146 -32.33 -23.15 35.73
C CYS A 146 -31.25 -23.92 36.49
N HIS A 147 -30.38 -23.21 37.23
CA HIS A 147 -29.22 -23.76 37.94
C HIS A 147 -29.58 -24.26 39.34
N VAL A 148 -30.53 -25.20 39.44
CA VAL A 148 -30.90 -25.90 40.67
C VAL A 148 -30.84 -27.41 40.45
N ALA A 149 -30.74 -28.21 41.52
CA ALA A 149 -30.50 -29.66 41.45
C ALA A 149 -31.58 -30.49 40.68
N GLN A 150 -32.72 -29.90 40.35
CA GLN A 150 -33.79 -30.50 39.51
C GLN A 150 -34.21 -29.58 38.33
N GLY A 151 -33.42 -28.55 38.05
CA GLY A 151 -33.66 -27.58 36.97
C GLY A 151 -32.96 -27.98 35.67
N MET A 152 -33.26 -27.25 34.58
CA MET A 152 -32.73 -27.56 33.24
C MET A 152 -31.19 -27.52 33.15
N ALA A 153 -30.52 -26.78 34.03
CA ALA A 153 -29.06 -26.73 34.13
C ALA A 153 -28.51 -27.49 35.35
N GLY A 154 -29.30 -28.36 35.99
CA GLY A 154 -28.90 -29.12 37.18
C GLY A 154 -27.73 -30.09 36.96
N ALA A 155 -27.40 -30.44 35.73
CA ALA A 155 -26.22 -31.23 35.37
C ALA A 155 -24.90 -30.40 35.30
N THR A 156 -24.97 -29.07 35.45
CA THR A 156 -23.78 -28.19 35.40
C THR A 156 -23.09 -28.08 36.78
N PRO A 157 -21.82 -27.64 36.84
CA PRO A 157 -21.13 -27.36 38.11
C PRO A 157 -21.77 -26.24 38.95
N LEU A 158 -22.60 -25.40 38.33
CA LEU A 158 -23.34 -24.31 38.97
C LEU A 158 -24.71 -24.83 39.44
N GLN A 159 -24.78 -25.25 40.71
CA GLN A 159 -26.01 -25.71 41.37
C GLN A 159 -26.34 -24.82 42.57
N PHE A 160 -27.10 -23.74 42.34
CA PHE A 160 -27.55 -22.83 43.39
C PHE A 160 -28.61 -23.46 44.30
N ALA A 161 -28.62 -23.04 45.55
CA ALA A 161 -29.58 -23.39 46.59
C ALA A 161 -30.48 -22.19 46.91
N VAL A 162 -31.80 -22.42 46.92
CA VAL A 162 -32.85 -21.37 47.01
C VAL A 162 -32.78 -20.51 48.28
N ASN A 163 -32.16 -21.01 49.37
CA ASN A 163 -32.08 -20.31 50.65
C ASN A 163 -30.64 -20.25 51.23
N ASN A 164 -29.61 -20.28 50.38
CA ASN A 164 -28.21 -20.24 50.86
C ASN A 164 -27.28 -19.42 49.96
N ASN A 165 -27.42 -18.09 50.04
CA ASN A 165 -26.58 -17.14 49.29
C ASN A 165 -25.08 -17.39 49.50
N TYR A 166 -24.65 -17.74 50.71
CA TYR A 166 -23.24 -18.01 51.03
C TYR A 166 -22.70 -19.21 50.25
N GLN A 167 -23.46 -20.30 50.21
CA GLN A 167 -23.13 -21.46 49.38
C GLN A 167 -23.17 -21.13 47.88
N ASN A 168 -24.11 -20.29 47.44
CA ASN A 168 -24.22 -19.86 46.04
C ASN A 168 -22.98 -19.06 45.61
N ALA A 169 -22.50 -18.15 46.47
CA ALA A 169 -21.27 -17.41 46.26
C ALA A 169 -20.07 -18.35 46.13
N GLN A 170 -19.92 -19.32 47.03
CA GLN A 170 -18.81 -20.29 47.02
C GLN A 170 -18.84 -21.25 45.83
N ILE A 171 -20.01 -21.48 45.23
CA ILE A 171 -20.16 -22.28 44.01
C ILE A 171 -19.73 -21.47 42.79
N LEU A 172 -20.17 -20.21 42.70
CA LEU A 172 -19.77 -19.33 41.60
C LEU A 172 -18.27 -18.99 41.68
N GLU A 173 -17.74 -18.72 42.89
CA GLU A 173 -16.31 -18.46 43.14
C GLU A 173 -15.45 -19.61 42.62
N ARG A 174 -15.74 -20.83 43.08
CA ARG A 174 -14.99 -22.03 42.66
C ARG A 174 -15.05 -22.24 41.15
N TYR A 175 -16.20 -21.96 40.53
CA TYR A 175 -16.35 -22.06 39.09
C TYR A 175 -15.46 -21.05 38.35
N VAL A 176 -15.43 -19.78 38.77
CA VAL A 176 -14.68 -18.72 38.05
C VAL A 176 -13.18 -18.72 38.33
N LEU A 177 -12.74 -19.36 39.42
CA LEU A 177 -11.32 -19.59 39.73
C LEU A 177 -10.66 -20.71 38.89
N GLU A 178 -11.46 -21.56 38.23
CA GLU A 178 -10.96 -22.44 37.17
C GLU A 178 -10.66 -21.62 35.90
N ALA A 179 -9.59 -21.98 35.17
CA ALA A 179 -9.15 -21.25 33.98
C ALA A 179 -10.29 -21.07 32.94
N ASP A 180 -10.32 -19.89 32.32
CA ASP A 180 -11.31 -19.41 31.33
C ASP A 180 -12.79 -19.36 31.76
N ASN A 181 -13.18 -19.94 32.89
CA ASN A 181 -14.59 -19.99 33.31
C ASN A 181 -15.16 -18.62 33.69
N ALA A 182 -14.33 -17.64 34.11
CA ALA A 182 -14.79 -16.26 34.34
C ALA A 182 -15.26 -15.57 33.04
N ASN A 183 -14.47 -15.68 31.96
CA ASN A 183 -14.85 -15.17 30.64
C ASN A 183 -16.05 -15.94 30.07
N ARG A 184 -16.06 -17.27 30.25
CA ARG A 184 -17.18 -18.14 29.87
C ARG A 184 -18.47 -17.79 30.59
N LEU A 185 -18.41 -17.38 31.86
CA LEU A 185 -19.58 -16.89 32.61
C LEU A 185 -20.14 -15.63 31.93
N LEU A 186 -19.30 -14.61 31.70
CA LEU A 186 -19.70 -13.35 31.04
C LEU A 186 -20.27 -13.57 29.63
N ARG A 187 -19.69 -14.48 28.84
CA ARG A 187 -20.20 -14.84 27.50
C ARG A 187 -21.46 -15.70 27.54
N LYS A 188 -21.64 -16.59 28.53
CA LYS A 188 -22.87 -17.39 28.66
C LYS A 188 -24.05 -16.56 29.17
N ILE A 189 -23.88 -15.70 30.18
CA ILE A 189 -24.99 -14.84 30.64
C ILE A 189 -25.45 -13.86 29.55
N THR A 190 -24.59 -13.54 28.58
CA THR A 190 -24.93 -12.72 27.40
C THR A 190 -25.37 -13.52 26.16
N GLY A 191 -25.50 -14.84 26.27
CA GLY A 191 -25.96 -15.73 25.19
C GLY A 191 -24.89 -16.17 24.18
N PHE A 192 -23.78 -15.43 24.06
CA PHE A 192 -22.72 -15.65 23.06
C PHE A 192 -22.11 -17.07 23.08
N ASP A 193 -21.85 -17.63 24.27
CA ASP A 193 -21.23 -18.96 24.41
C ASP A 193 -22.26 -20.12 24.31
N GLY A 194 -23.46 -19.89 23.74
CA GLY A 194 -24.51 -20.91 23.66
C GLY A 194 -25.04 -21.30 25.04
N HIS A 195 -25.73 -20.37 25.70
CA HIS A 195 -26.42 -20.65 26.96
C HIS A 195 -27.82 -21.23 26.68
N GLY A 196 -28.12 -22.40 27.24
CA GLY A 196 -29.33 -23.17 26.90
C GLY A 196 -30.66 -22.49 27.31
N GLY A 197 -30.61 -21.43 28.12
CA GLY A 197 -31.76 -20.57 28.43
C GLY A 197 -31.81 -19.25 27.64
N GLY A 198 -30.99 -19.10 26.59
CA GLY A 198 -30.81 -17.83 25.87
C GLY A 198 -29.94 -16.83 26.63
N ALA A 199 -29.91 -15.58 26.14
CA ALA A 199 -29.24 -14.47 26.81
C ALA A 199 -30.04 -14.05 28.07
N ILE A 200 -29.35 -13.96 29.20
CA ILE A 200 -29.93 -13.62 30.51
C ILE A 200 -29.79 -12.11 30.78
N VAL A 201 -28.64 -11.54 30.43
CA VAL A 201 -28.37 -10.10 30.50
C VAL A 201 -27.64 -9.63 29.25
N ASN A 202 -27.70 -8.34 28.92
CA ASN A 202 -26.87 -7.72 27.90
C ASN A 202 -25.73 -6.90 28.53
N ARG A 203 -24.68 -6.58 27.76
CA ARG A 203 -23.48 -5.88 28.26
C ARG A 203 -23.73 -4.43 28.74
N GLN A 204 -24.90 -3.87 28.45
CA GLN A 204 -25.27 -2.49 28.83
C GLN A 204 -26.01 -2.45 30.18
N GLN A 205 -26.68 -3.55 30.56
CA GLN A 205 -27.43 -3.68 31.81
C GLN A 205 -26.52 -3.70 33.04
N GLN A 206 -27.03 -3.16 34.16
CA GLN A 206 -26.28 -3.06 35.41
C GLN A 206 -25.87 -4.44 35.95
N ALA A 207 -26.74 -5.45 35.86
CA ALA A 207 -26.46 -6.81 36.31
C ALA A 207 -25.22 -7.44 35.63
N TYR A 208 -24.90 -7.09 34.38
CA TYR A 208 -23.67 -7.53 33.72
C TYR A 208 -22.43 -6.87 34.36
N LYS A 209 -22.50 -5.55 34.58
CA LYS A 209 -21.44 -4.77 35.25
C LYS A 209 -21.22 -5.21 36.70
N ASP A 210 -22.28 -5.65 37.38
CA ASP A 210 -22.20 -6.21 38.73
C ASP A 210 -21.42 -7.55 38.72
N VAL A 211 -21.57 -8.39 37.68
CA VAL A 211 -20.73 -9.60 37.52
C VAL A 211 -19.28 -9.22 37.28
N GLU A 212 -18.99 -8.27 36.39
CA GLU A 212 -17.62 -7.81 36.13
C GLU A 212 -16.96 -7.23 37.40
N ALA A 213 -17.66 -6.40 38.15
CA ALA A 213 -17.20 -5.83 39.41
C ALA A 213 -16.95 -6.91 40.48
N TRP A 214 -17.79 -7.95 40.53
CA TRP A 214 -17.61 -9.07 41.45
C TRP A 214 -16.44 -9.98 41.06
N LEU A 215 -16.25 -10.24 39.76
CA LEU A 215 -15.10 -10.99 39.24
C LEU A 215 -13.78 -10.27 39.56
N ALA A 216 -13.73 -8.93 39.41
CA ALA A 216 -12.56 -8.13 39.77
C ALA A 216 -12.19 -8.21 41.26
N LEU A 217 -13.13 -8.56 42.15
CA LEU A 217 -12.85 -8.79 43.57
C LEU A 217 -12.32 -10.21 43.88
N ILE A 218 -12.47 -11.20 42.98
CA ILE A 218 -12.12 -12.61 43.25
C ILE A 218 -10.89 -13.07 42.46
N LEU A 219 -10.77 -12.62 41.21
CA LEU A 219 -9.71 -13.09 40.33
C LEU A 219 -8.35 -12.49 40.75
N PRO A 220 -7.27 -13.29 40.80
CA PRO A 220 -5.91 -12.77 41.01
C PRO A 220 -5.53 -11.80 39.89
N GLU A 221 -4.62 -10.85 40.15
CA GLU A 221 -4.23 -9.80 39.19
C GLU A 221 -3.80 -10.32 37.80
N THR A 222 -3.31 -11.56 37.71
CA THR A 222 -2.94 -12.23 36.46
C THR A 222 -4.13 -12.72 35.62
N GLN A 223 -5.33 -12.77 36.20
CA GLN A 223 -6.61 -13.08 35.54
C GLN A 223 -7.53 -11.84 35.47
N GLN A 224 -7.08 -10.67 35.95
CA GLN A 224 -7.82 -9.42 35.81
C GLN A 224 -7.61 -8.83 34.41
N VAL A 225 -8.70 -8.42 33.77
CA VAL A 225 -8.78 -7.98 32.36
C VAL A 225 -8.12 -6.60 32.11
N THR A 226 -7.41 -6.05 33.10
CA THR A 226 -6.97 -4.65 33.16
C THR A 226 -5.46 -4.42 33.06
N LYS A 227 -4.64 -5.47 32.90
CA LYS A 227 -3.21 -5.30 32.60
C LYS A 227 -2.98 -5.32 31.08
N PRO A 228 -2.31 -4.30 30.48
CA PRO A 228 -1.84 -4.40 29.10
C PRO A 228 -0.95 -5.63 28.92
N ALA A 229 -1.03 -6.28 27.77
CA ALA A 229 -0.14 -7.41 27.44
C ALA A 229 1.34 -6.97 27.24
N PHE A 230 1.60 -5.66 27.27
CA PHE A 230 2.89 -5.04 27.04
C PHE A 230 3.33 -4.27 28.28
N THR A 231 4.47 -4.64 28.86
CA THR A 231 5.04 -3.98 30.04
C THR A 231 5.94 -2.79 29.69
N ALA A 232 6.45 -2.73 28.44
CA ALA A 232 7.05 -1.55 27.85
C ALA A 232 6.94 -1.58 26.31
N ILE A 233 6.32 -0.55 25.74
CA ILE A 233 6.39 -0.25 24.30
C ILE A 233 7.47 0.82 24.12
N GLN A 234 8.48 0.56 23.28
CA GLN A 234 9.37 1.62 22.83
C GLN A 234 8.67 2.38 21.72
N ILE A 235 8.49 3.69 21.93
CA ILE A 235 7.80 4.59 21.00
C ILE A 235 8.82 5.27 20.10
N GLU A 236 8.55 5.24 18.79
CA GLU A 236 9.40 5.82 17.76
C GLU A 236 9.71 7.32 17.99
N PRO A 237 10.92 7.77 17.63
CA PRO A 237 11.23 9.19 17.52
C PRO A 237 10.26 9.92 16.58
N ARG A 238 9.86 11.14 16.94
CA ARG A 238 8.83 11.93 16.21
C ARG A 238 9.15 12.16 14.74
N GLN A 239 10.43 12.22 14.36
CA GLN A 239 10.86 12.33 12.95
C GLN A 239 10.60 11.04 12.17
N LYS A 240 10.79 9.87 12.79
CA LYS A 240 10.49 8.56 12.20
C LYS A 240 8.98 8.37 12.02
N THR A 241 8.20 8.68 13.06
CA THR A 241 6.72 8.74 12.97
C THR A 241 6.25 9.68 11.86
N LEU A 242 6.83 10.89 11.77
CA LEU A 242 6.51 11.85 10.71
C LEU A 242 6.88 11.33 9.32
N ARG A 243 8.03 10.68 9.15
CA ARG A 243 8.46 10.09 7.88
C ARG A 243 7.47 9.05 7.38
N ARG A 244 7.15 8.07 8.22
CA ARG A 244 6.20 6.99 7.91
C ARG A 244 4.82 7.59 7.58
N ALA A 245 4.34 8.51 8.39
CA ALA A 245 3.06 9.18 8.16
C ALA A 245 3.04 10.04 6.88
N ALA A 246 4.12 10.76 6.55
CA ALA A 246 4.19 11.55 5.31
C ALA A 246 4.17 10.67 4.05
N LEU A 247 4.87 9.53 4.08
CA LEU A 247 4.86 8.58 2.97
C LEU A 247 3.49 7.90 2.80
N ILE A 248 2.89 7.40 3.89
CA ILE A 248 1.56 6.77 3.84
C ILE A 248 0.48 7.77 3.42
N LEU A 249 0.41 8.92 4.10
CA LEU A 249 -0.67 9.89 3.94
C LEU A 249 -0.50 10.82 2.73
N THR A 250 0.72 11.03 2.22
CA THR A 250 0.95 12.02 1.14
C THR A 250 1.91 11.56 0.04
N GLY A 251 2.47 10.35 0.12
CA GLY A 251 3.42 9.82 -0.87
C GLY A 251 4.79 10.50 -0.91
N ARG A 252 5.06 11.48 -0.04
CA ARG A 252 6.31 12.25 -0.05
C ARG A 252 7.09 12.14 1.26
N LEU A 253 8.38 12.46 1.17
CA LEU A 253 9.22 12.63 2.35
C LEU A 253 8.90 13.95 3.10
N PRO A 254 9.16 13.99 4.42
CA PRO A 254 9.11 15.24 5.18
C PRO A 254 10.16 16.24 4.70
N THR A 255 9.80 17.51 4.68
CA THR A 255 10.72 18.62 4.47
C THR A 255 11.61 18.84 5.70
N ARG A 256 12.70 19.59 5.53
CA ARG A 256 13.58 19.98 6.63
C ARG A 256 12.82 20.77 7.71
N ASP A 257 11.99 21.72 7.31
CA ASP A 257 11.23 22.58 8.23
C ASP A 257 10.15 21.80 9.01
N GLU A 258 9.60 20.72 8.43
CA GLU A 258 8.71 19.80 9.16
C GLU A 258 9.50 19.02 10.22
N ASN A 259 10.66 18.45 9.87
CA ASN A 259 11.55 17.76 10.82
C ASN A 259 12.00 18.67 11.98
N ASP A 260 12.49 19.89 11.67
CA ASP A 260 12.97 20.88 12.64
C ASP A 260 11.84 21.41 13.57
N ARG A 261 10.57 21.26 13.18
CA ARG A 261 9.40 21.54 14.03
C ARG A 261 9.07 20.37 14.95
N VAL A 262 8.93 19.15 14.42
CA VAL A 262 8.45 18.00 15.22
C VAL A 262 9.45 17.54 16.29
N ILE A 263 10.73 17.87 16.19
CA ILE A 263 11.71 17.66 17.27
C ILE A 263 11.32 18.36 18.59
N ARG A 264 10.44 19.37 18.55
CA ARG A 264 10.09 20.20 19.72
C ARG A 264 9.04 19.57 20.63
N SER A 265 7.99 18.95 20.10
CA SER A 265 6.92 18.31 20.90
C SER A 265 5.98 17.43 20.08
N ASP A 266 5.24 16.56 20.75
CA ASP A 266 4.14 15.77 20.18
C ASP A 266 2.96 16.65 19.70
N ALA A 267 2.80 17.86 20.26
CA ALA A 267 1.80 18.83 19.78
C ALA A 267 2.18 19.44 18.42
N GLU A 268 3.47 19.72 18.19
CA GLU A 268 3.95 20.13 16.86
C GLU A 268 3.88 18.96 15.86
N LEU A 269 4.12 17.71 16.29
CA LEU A 269 3.89 16.53 15.44
C LEU A 269 2.41 16.44 15.00
N ALA A 270 1.46 16.47 15.93
CA ALA A 270 0.03 16.43 15.61
C ALA A 270 -0.40 17.57 14.67
N LYS A 271 0.17 18.77 14.84
CA LYS A 271 -0.07 19.91 13.96
C LYS A 271 0.48 19.67 12.55
N VAL A 272 1.73 19.23 12.42
CA VAL A 272 2.34 18.91 11.11
C VAL A 272 1.57 17.80 10.40
N LEU A 273 1.13 16.76 11.12
CA LEU A 273 0.27 15.71 10.57
C LEU A 273 -1.04 16.29 9.99
N LYS A 274 -1.67 17.29 10.63
CA LYS A 274 -2.87 17.96 10.10
C LYS A 274 -2.57 18.94 8.96
N GLU A 275 -1.34 19.46 8.86
CA GLU A 275 -0.88 20.24 7.69
C GLU A 275 -0.67 19.35 6.45
N LEU A 276 -0.17 18.12 6.62
CA LEU A 276 -0.06 17.12 5.52
C LEU A 276 -1.43 16.83 4.87
N MET A 277 -2.50 16.84 5.67
CA MET A 277 -3.88 16.56 5.27
C MET A 277 -4.58 17.71 4.51
N GLN A 278 -3.81 18.60 3.90
CA GLN A 278 -4.27 19.71 3.06
C GLN A 278 -3.68 19.64 1.64
N THR A 279 -3.06 18.50 1.29
CA THR A 279 -2.34 18.31 0.03
C THR A 279 -3.06 17.33 -0.89
N GLU A 280 -2.84 17.45 -2.20
CA GLU A 280 -3.32 16.51 -3.23
C GLU A 280 -2.89 15.06 -2.92
N GLY A 281 -1.68 14.86 -2.39
CA GLY A 281 -1.21 13.54 -1.96
C GLY A 281 -2.10 12.89 -0.88
N PHE A 282 -2.72 13.69 -0.02
CA PHE A 282 -3.68 13.21 0.98
C PHE A 282 -5.06 12.90 0.36
N GLU A 283 -5.49 13.66 -0.64
CA GLU A 283 -6.68 13.33 -1.42
C GLU A 283 -6.51 11.98 -2.13
N GLN A 284 -5.35 11.73 -2.74
CA GLN A 284 -5.01 10.44 -3.36
C GLN A 284 -4.93 9.30 -2.34
N PHE A 285 -4.42 9.54 -1.12
CA PHE A 285 -4.49 8.57 -0.02
C PHE A 285 -5.93 8.21 0.34
N LEU A 286 -6.84 9.19 0.41
CA LEU A 286 -8.24 8.96 0.72
C LEU A 286 -8.93 8.14 -0.39
N ILE A 287 -8.70 8.49 -1.66
CA ILE A 287 -9.26 7.76 -2.80
C ILE A 287 -8.76 6.31 -2.83
N ARG A 288 -7.45 6.09 -2.63
CA ARG A 288 -6.82 4.76 -2.59
C ARG A 288 -7.34 3.93 -1.41
N GLY A 289 -7.29 4.47 -0.20
CA GLY A 289 -7.73 3.79 1.01
C GLY A 289 -9.22 3.47 1.02
N ALA A 290 -10.05 4.32 0.41
CA ALA A 290 -11.46 4.03 0.20
C ALA A 290 -11.66 2.93 -0.86
N ASN A 291 -10.90 2.93 -1.97
CA ASN A 291 -11.01 1.89 -2.98
C ASN A 291 -10.60 0.51 -2.45
N ASP A 292 -9.62 0.43 -1.55
CA ASP A 292 -9.24 -0.84 -0.88
C ASP A 292 -10.40 -1.48 -0.11
N GLN A 293 -11.48 -0.73 0.20
CA GLN A 293 -12.69 -1.23 0.85
C GLN A 293 -13.89 -1.36 -0.11
N PHE A 294 -14.13 -0.33 -0.95
CA PHE A 294 -15.26 -0.28 -1.89
C PHE A 294 -15.03 -1.08 -3.18
N LEU A 295 -13.77 -1.24 -3.59
CA LEU A 295 -13.34 -2.02 -4.76
C LEU A 295 -13.99 -1.56 -6.09
N THR A 296 -14.28 -0.26 -6.23
CA THR A 296 -14.94 0.32 -7.42
C THR A 296 -14.00 0.46 -8.62
N ASP A 297 -12.69 0.54 -8.40
CA ASP A 297 -11.70 0.59 -9.49
C ASP A 297 -11.65 -0.70 -10.33
N SER A 298 -12.40 -1.74 -9.93
CA SER A 298 -12.61 -2.93 -10.75
C SER A 298 -13.16 -2.58 -12.13
N PHE A 299 -14.00 -1.54 -12.22
CA PHE A 299 -14.54 -1.02 -13.47
C PHE A 299 -13.48 -0.34 -14.33
N LEU A 300 -12.48 0.33 -13.73
CA LEU A 300 -11.32 0.85 -14.46
C LEU A 300 -10.37 -0.28 -14.90
N ASN A 301 -10.40 -1.43 -14.20
CA ASN A 301 -9.57 -2.61 -14.48
C ASN A 301 -10.32 -3.72 -15.25
N GLY A 302 -11.36 -3.37 -16.02
CA GLY A 302 -12.01 -4.27 -16.97
C GLY A 302 -13.26 -5.02 -16.49
N GLN A 303 -13.76 -4.76 -15.27
CA GLN A 303 -15.12 -5.16 -14.92
C GLN A 303 -16.13 -4.38 -15.77
N PHE A 304 -17.10 -5.07 -16.36
CA PHE A 304 -18.18 -4.44 -17.10
C PHE A 304 -19.13 -3.66 -16.18
N PHE A 305 -19.48 -2.43 -16.57
CA PHE A 305 -20.24 -1.48 -15.75
C PHE A 305 -21.55 -1.05 -16.46
N GLU A 306 -22.62 -1.83 -16.29
CA GLU A 306 -23.89 -1.62 -17.02
C GLU A 306 -24.48 -0.21 -16.85
N LEU A 307 -24.39 0.40 -15.66
CA LEU A 307 -24.92 1.76 -15.44
C LEU A 307 -24.16 2.87 -16.19
N SER A 308 -22.94 2.60 -16.66
CA SER A 308 -22.17 3.51 -17.53
C SER A 308 -22.48 3.32 -19.02
N ASN A 309 -23.26 2.30 -19.38
CA ASN A 309 -23.61 1.99 -20.76
C ASN A 309 -24.54 3.09 -21.31
N GLY A 310 -23.97 4.01 -22.10
CA GLY A 310 -24.61 5.27 -22.51
C GLY A 310 -25.87 5.16 -23.39
N PHE A 311 -26.44 3.96 -23.59
CA PHE A 311 -27.62 3.69 -24.43
C PHE A 311 -28.84 3.33 -23.57
N ALA A 312 -28.73 3.54 -22.26
CA ALA A 312 -29.80 3.37 -21.30
C ALA A 312 -30.97 4.31 -21.65
N PRO A 313 -32.21 3.79 -21.74
CA PRO A 313 -33.37 4.57 -22.14
C PRO A 313 -33.81 5.62 -21.10
N TYR A 314 -33.13 5.68 -19.95
CA TYR A 314 -33.39 6.60 -18.86
C TYR A 314 -32.60 7.92 -18.95
N TYR A 315 -31.61 8.04 -19.86
CA TYR A 315 -30.74 9.23 -19.97
C TYR A 315 -30.66 9.74 -21.42
N PRO A 316 -31.58 10.64 -21.83
CA PRO A 316 -31.65 11.19 -23.19
C PRO A 316 -30.38 11.90 -23.65
N VAL A 317 -29.67 12.60 -22.77
CA VAL A 317 -28.44 13.34 -23.14
C VAL A 317 -27.36 12.39 -23.67
N GLY A 318 -27.06 11.32 -22.93
CA GLY A 318 -26.10 10.30 -23.34
C GLY A 318 -26.52 9.55 -24.60
N SER A 319 -27.76 9.03 -24.59
CA SER A 319 -28.31 8.26 -25.72
C SER A 319 -28.28 9.07 -27.03
N ASN A 320 -28.84 10.28 -27.01
CA ASN A 320 -28.92 11.12 -28.20
C ASN A 320 -27.54 11.61 -28.66
N ARG A 321 -26.65 12.00 -27.74
CA ARG A 321 -25.31 12.46 -28.10
C ARG A 321 -24.50 11.36 -28.77
N ARG A 322 -24.60 10.11 -28.31
CA ARG A 322 -24.00 8.98 -29.02
C ARG A 322 -24.64 8.78 -30.40
N TYR A 323 -25.97 8.71 -30.44
CA TYR A 323 -26.69 8.42 -31.69
C TYR A 323 -26.23 9.37 -32.80
N PHE A 324 -26.17 10.68 -32.53
CA PHE A 324 -25.71 11.68 -33.50
C PHE A 324 -24.20 11.61 -33.80
N ALA A 325 -23.36 11.25 -32.82
CA ALA A 325 -21.92 11.04 -33.05
C ALA A 325 -21.66 9.86 -34.01
N TYR A 326 -22.35 8.73 -33.81
CA TYR A 326 -22.24 7.56 -34.68
C TYR A 326 -22.95 7.74 -36.03
N GLU A 327 -24.08 8.45 -36.09
CA GLU A 327 -24.76 8.83 -37.34
C GLU A 327 -23.91 9.77 -38.22
N SER A 328 -23.20 10.72 -37.59
CA SER A 328 -22.29 11.64 -38.30
C SER A 328 -20.92 11.02 -38.64
N GLY A 329 -20.52 9.95 -37.93
CA GLY A 329 -19.21 9.32 -38.03
C GLY A 329 -18.11 10.02 -37.21
N ASP A 330 -18.38 11.17 -36.58
CA ASP A 330 -17.43 11.86 -35.70
C ASP A 330 -17.55 11.34 -34.26
N VAL A 331 -17.07 10.11 -34.06
CA VAL A 331 -17.20 9.40 -32.78
C VAL A 331 -16.20 9.84 -31.72
N TRP A 332 -15.01 10.33 -32.10
CA TRP A 332 -13.92 10.63 -31.15
C TRP A 332 -14.27 11.66 -30.06
N PRO A 333 -14.98 12.77 -30.35
CA PRO A 333 -15.43 13.70 -29.30
C PRO A 333 -16.45 13.07 -28.34
N PHE A 334 -17.26 12.11 -28.82
CA PHE A 334 -18.19 11.35 -27.97
C PHE A 334 -17.43 10.34 -27.11
N GLU A 335 -16.52 9.53 -27.67
CA GLU A 335 -15.75 8.54 -26.90
C GLU A 335 -14.94 9.19 -25.77
N ARG A 336 -14.37 10.38 -26.02
CA ARG A 336 -13.67 11.16 -24.98
C ARG A 336 -14.63 11.57 -23.85
N TRP A 337 -15.74 12.20 -24.20
CA TRP A 337 -16.77 12.65 -23.24
C TRP A 337 -17.37 11.47 -22.44
N ASN A 338 -17.57 10.33 -23.10
CA ASN A 338 -18.06 9.09 -22.50
C ASN A 338 -17.04 8.46 -21.54
N HIS A 339 -15.74 8.49 -21.87
CA HIS A 339 -14.66 8.07 -20.96
C HIS A 339 -14.57 8.95 -19.71
N ASP A 340 -14.75 10.26 -19.86
CA ASP A 340 -14.78 11.18 -18.72
C ASP A 340 -15.98 10.87 -17.81
N ILE A 341 -17.18 10.64 -18.37
CA ILE A 341 -18.37 10.20 -17.60
C ILE A 341 -18.09 8.88 -16.88
N TYR A 342 -17.49 7.89 -17.57
CA TYR A 342 -17.15 6.59 -17.01
C TYR A 342 -16.25 6.74 -15.78
N HIS A 343 -15.17 7.54 -15.89
CA HIS A 343 -14.25 7.81 -14.78
C HIS A 343 -14.97 8.50 -13.61
N GLY A 344 -15.81 9.50 -13.88
CA GLY A 344 -16.63 10.17 -12.86
C GLY A 344 -17.58 9.23 -12.15
N MET A 345 -18.34 8.41 -12.88
CA MET A 345 -19.27 7.43 -12.31
C MET A 345 -18.57 6.36 -11.46
N VAL A 346 -17.35 5.94 -11.83
CA VAL A 346 -16.56 4.98 -11.04
C VAL A 346 -15.97 5.63 -9.79
N ARG A 347 -15.41 6.84 -9.91
CA ARG A 347 -14.75 7.55 -8.80
C ARG A 347 -15.71 8.24 -7.83
N GLY A 348 -16.97 8.50 -8.23
CA GLY A 348 -17.99 9.20 -7.43
C GLY A 348 -18.02 8.86 -5.93
N PRO A 349 -18.16 7.58 -5.52
CA PRO A 349 -18.14 7.17 -4.11
C PRO A 349 -16.86 7.56 -3.36
N LEU A 350 -15.71 7.40 -4.02
CA LEU A 350 -14.38 7.64 -3.45
C LEU A 350 -14.10 9.14 -3.33
N ALA A 351 -14.49 9.89 -4.38
CA ALA A 351 -14.42 11.34 -4.41
C ALA A 351 -15.38 11.98 -3.40
N LEU A 352 -16.53 11.37 -3.10
CA LEU A 352 -17.47 11.88 -2.08
C LEU A 352 -16.84 11.80 -0.67
N ILE A 353 -16.14 10.69 -0.39
CA ILE A 353 -15.34 10.54 0.84
C ILE A 353 -14.23 11.60 0.86
N ALA A 354 -13.45 11.69 -0.21
CA ALA A 354 -12.34 12.64 -0.31
C ALA A 354 -12.81 14.10 -0.12
N HIS A 355 -13.84 14.53 -0.86
CA HIS A 355 -14.44 15.86 -0.76
C HIS A 355 -14.96 16.16 0.66
N THR A 356 -15.65 15.21 1.29
CA THR A 356 -16.15 15.36 2.68
C THR A 356 -15.01 15.65 3.64
N VAL A 357 -13.94 14.86 3.57
CA VAL A 357 -12.79 14.97 4.47
C VAL A 357 -11.96 16.22 4.17
N MET A 358 -11.63 16.48 2.90
CA MET A 358 -10.81 17.62 2.48
C MET A 358 -11.43 18.96 2.91
N ASN A 359 -12.76 19.07 2.87
CA ASN A 359 -13.53 20.24 3.31
C ASN A 359 -13.90 20.25 4.81
N ASP A 360 -13.31 19.36 5.63
CA ASP A 360 -13.53 19.27 7.08
C ASP A 360 -15.02 19.10 7.48
N ARG A 361 -15.82 18.48 6.61
CA ARG A 361 -17.23 18.16 6.88
C ARG A 361 -17.38 16.95 7.80
N PRO A 362 -18.53 16.77 8.48
CA PRO A 362 -18.82 15.56 9.23
C PRO A 362 -18.76 14.33 8.32
N TYR A 363 -18.03 13.29 8.72
CA TYR A 363 -17.89 12.05 7.94
C TYR A 363 -19.23 11.31 7.71
N THR A 364 -20.28 11.65 8.45
CA THR A 364 -21.66 11.19 8.22
C THR A 364 -22.26 11.69 6.89
N ASP A 365 -21.70 12.75 6.28
CA ASP A 365 -22.15 13.27 4.99
C ASP A 365 -22.01 12.21 3.86
N ILE A 366 -21.09 11.25 3.96
CA ILE A 366 -20.87 10.22 2.93
C ILE A 366 -22.09 9.30 2.69
N VAL A 367 -23.01 9.21 3.66
CA VAL A 367 -24.29 8.47 3.53
C VAL A 367 -25.53 9.38 3.56
N THR A 368 -25.35 10.70 3.66
CA THR A 368 -26.47 11.68 3.74
C THR A 368 -26.41 12.80 2.71
N ALA A 369 -25.34 12.89 1.93
CA ALA A 369 -25.18 13.87 0.86
C ALA A 369 -26.32 13.80 -0.16
N ASP A 370 -26.83 14.97 -0.56
CA ASP A 370 -27.92 15.13 -1.51
C ASP A 370 -27.41 15.43 -2.94
N TYR A 371 -26.19 14.97 -3.23
CA TYR A 371 -25.42 15.13 -4.47
C TYR A 371 -24.50 13.93 -4.70
N THR A 372 -24.00 13.79 -5.93
CA THR A 372 -22.90 12.89 -6.33
C THR A 372 -21.66 13.70 -6.71
N MET A 373 -20.49 13.06 -6.79
CA MET A 373 -19.26 13.70 -7.26
C MET A 373 -19.01 13.35 -8.73
N GLY A 374 -18.88 14.36 -9.59
CA GLY A 374 -18.68 14.16 -11.02
C GLY A 374 -17.93 15.31 -11.69
N ASN A 375 -17.30 15.01 -12.83
CA ASN A 375 -16.60 15.99 -13.67
C ASN A 375 -17.56 16.71 -14.63
N GLN A 376 -17.01 17.62 -15.45
CA GLN A 376 -17.79 18.44 -16.38
C GLN A 376 -18.62 17.61 -17.38
N SER A 377 -18.07 16.52 -17.91
CA SER A 377 -18.77 15.64 -18.84
C SER A 377 -19.94 14.91 -18.16
N MET A 378 -19.76 14.50 -16.90
CA MET A 378 -20.83 13.92 -16.07
C MET A 378 -21.90 14.94 -15.66
N ALA A 379 -21.52 16.21 -15.40
CA ALA A 379 -22.46 17.29 -15.11
C ALA A 379 -23.40 17.57 -16.30
N ASP A 380 -22.85 17.62 -17.52
CA ASP A 380 -23.60 17.76 -18.77
C ASP A 380 -24.57 16.58 -18.99
N TYR A 381 -24.08 15.33 -18.86
CA TYR A 381 -24.91 14.12 -18.89
C TYR A 381 -26.06 14.14 -17.86
N MET A 382 -25.78 14.65 -16.66
CA MET A 382 -26.74 14.81 -15.57
C MET A 382 -27.60 16.08 -15.64
N ARG A 383 -27.48 16.88 -16.71
CA ARG A 383 -28.19 18.17 -16.87
C ARG A 383 -28.01 19.11 -15.67
N GLN A 384 -26.80 19.18 -15.14
CA GLN A 384 -26.40 20.16 -14.14
C GLN A 384 -25.62 21.28 -14.82
N ASP A 385 -26.17 22.50 -14.79
CA ASP A 385 -25.41 23.71 -15.11
C ASP A 385 -24.33 23.90 -14.02
N ALA A 386 -23.08 23.53 -14.33
CA ALA A 386 -21.92 23.67 -13.47
C ALA A 386 -20.73 24.22 -14.25
N ILE A 387 -19.95 25.08 -13.61
CA ILE A 387 -18.75 25.70 -14.19
C ILE A 387 -17.55 25.09 -13.48
N PHE A 388 -16.73 24.37 -14.25
CA PHE A 388 -15.48 23.77 -13.80
C PHE A 388 -14.31 24.70 -14.18
N GLU A 389 -13.25 24.73 -13.37
CA GLU A 389 -12.10 25.61 -13.61
C GLU A 389 -11.19 25.01 -14.70
N TYR A 390 -10.94 23.70 -14.62
CA TYR A 390 -10.11 22.97 -15.57
C TYR A 390 -10.94 22.07 -16.48
N GLY A 391 -12.00 21.45 -15.95
CA GLY A 391 -12.95 20.67 -16.74
C GLY A 391 -12.40 19.36 -17.31
N ASP A 392 -11.28 18.87 -16.77
CA ASP A 392 -10.78 17.53 -17.06
C ASP A 392 -11.54 16.44 -16.29
N LYS A 393 -11.18 15.17 -16.52
CA LYS A 393 -11.89 14.03 -15.92
C LYS A 393 -11.64 13.84 -14.42
N PHE A 394 -10.56 14.42 -13.88
CA PHE A 394 -10.13 14.30 -12.47
C PHE A 394 -10.70 15.41 -11.58
N ASP A 395 -11.09 16.55 -12.16
CA ASP A 395 -11.83 17.64 -11.49
C ASP A 395 -13.26 17.20 -11.14
N LEU A 396 -13.40 16.41 -10.07
CA LEU A 396 -14.67 15.86 -9.58
C LEU A 396 -15.29 16.82 -8.54
N GLN A 397 -16.45 17.36 -8.86
CA GLN A 397 -17.16 18.35 -8.04
C GLN A 397 -18.57 17.86 -7.64
N PRO A 398 -19.19 18.43 -6.58
CA PRO A 398 -20.58 18.14 -6.22
C PRO A 398 -21.57 18.52 -7.34
N ILE A 399 -22.31 17.55 -7.87
CA ILE A 399 -23.33 17.74 -8.91
C ILE A 399 -24.64 17.03 -8.54
N LYS A 400 -25.75 17.51 -9.12
CA LYS A 400 -27.05 16.85 -8.98
C LYS A 400 -27.46 16.16 -10.28
N ASN A 401 -27.89 14.91 -10.13
CA ASN A 401 -28.57 14.18 -11.20
C ASN A 401 -29.97 14.76 -11.49
N ASN A 402 -30.06 15.57 -12.55
CA ASN A 402 -31.30 16.10 -13.15
C ASN A 402 -31.52 15.54 -14.57
N GLY A 403 -30.76 14.50 -14.94
CA GLY A 403 -30.65 13.95 -16.30
C GLY A 403 -31.43 12.65 -16.52
N GLN A 404 -32.05 12.10 -15.47
CA GLN A 404 -32.84 10.88 -15.57
C GLN A 404 -34.31 11.16 -15.94
N ILE A 405 -34.90 10.28 -16.73
CA ILE A 405 -36.35 10.19 -17.03
C ILE A 405 -36.93 8.84 -16.56
N LEU A 406 -38.26 8.74 -16.52
CA LEU A 406 -38.98 7.48 -16.33
C LEU A 406 -39.59 6.99 -17.66
N MET A 407 -39.52 5.69 -17.90
CA MET A 407 -40.18 5.04 -19.04
C MET A 407 -41.70 5.04 -18.83
N GLN A 408 -42.46 5.73 -19.68
CA GLN A 408 -43.89 5.94 -19.47
C GLN A 408 -44.67 6.16 -20.77
N SER A 409 -45.99 6.15 -20.69
CA SER A 409 -46.89 6.49 -21.79
C SER A 409 -46.56 7.86 -22.41
N GLY A 410 -46.32 7.89 -23.71
CA GLY A 410 -45.86 9.09 -24.43
C GLY A 410 -44.34 9.17 -24.65
N HIS A 411 -43.56 8.22 -24.14
CA HIS A 411 -42.15 8.05 -24.51
C HIS A 411 -42.02 7.54 -25.95
N GLU A 412 -41.33 8.28 -26.81
CA GLU A 412 -41.00 7.89 -28.18
C GLU A 412 -39.49 7.75 -28.33
N GLN A 413 -39.06 6.61 -28.86
CA GLN A 413 -37.66 6.31 -29.11
C GLN A 413 -37.47 5.58 -30.44
N TYR A 414 -36.33 5.85 -31.09
CA TYR A 414 -35.87 5.18 -32.29
C TYR A 414 -34.62 4.36 -31.95
N LEU A 415 -34.62 3.07 -32.29
CA LEU A 415 -33.47 2.19 -32.13
C LEU A 415 -32.94 1.81 -33.53
N ASP A 416 -31.73 2.24 -33.83
CA ASP A 416 -30.94 1.69 -34.92
C ASP A 416 -29.99 0.62 -34.34
N PRO A 417 -30.07 -0.66 -34.75
CA PRO A 417 -29.22 -1.72 -34.21
C PRO A 417 -27.71 -1.55 -34.44
N SER A 418 -27.30 -0.67 -35.38
CA SER A 418 -25.90 -0.38 -35.71
C SER A 418 -25.36 0.88 -35.03
N ILE A 419 -26.23 1.86 -34.73
CA ILE A 419 -25.86 3.17 -34.16
C ILE A 419 -26.24 3.28 -32.68
N GLY A 420 -27.42 2.81 -32.27
CA GLY A 420 -27.90 2.88 -30.89
C GLY A 420 -29.29 3.50 -30.74
N LEU A 421 -29.60 3.93 -29.52
CA LEU A 421 -30.88 4.49 -29.12
C LEU A 421 -30.91 6.02 -29.28
N ARG A 422 -31.96 6.54 -29.90
CA ARG A 422 -32.35 7.96 -29.87
C ARG A 422 -33.69 8.08 -29.16
N ILE A 423 -33.80 9.03 -28.23
CA ILE A 423 -35.03 9.37 -27.50
C ILE A 423 -35.58 10.66 -28.12
N ASP A 424 -36.73 10.54 -28.78
CA ASP A 424 -37.39 11.60 -29.54
C ASP A 424 -38.39 12.37 -28.68
N GLN A 425 -39.12 11.68 -27.80
CA GLN A 425 -40.02 12.28 -26.81
C GLN A 425 -39.92 11.53 -25.48
N HIS A 426 -40.02 12.27 -24.37
CA HIS A 426 -40.08 11.73 -23.02
C HIS A 426 -40.90 12.66 -22.12
N GLY A 427 -41.33 12.16 -20.96
CA GLY A 427 -42.02 12.97 -19.94
C GLY A 427 -41.07 13.78 -19.05
N GLU A 428 -41.53 14.14 -17.85
CA GLU A 428 -40.75 14.99 -16.94
C GLU A 428 -39.45 14.34 -16.44
N TRP A 429 -38.48 15.20 -16.11
CA TRP A 429 -37.20 14.82 -15.50
C TRP A 429 -37.41 14.43 -14.03
N VAL A 430 -36.67 13.43 -13.57
CA VAL A 430 -36.75 12.93 -12.19
C VAL A 430 -36.00 13.86 -11.23
N GLU A 431 -36.65 14.25 -10.12
CA GLU A 431 -35.94 14.77 -8.94
C GLU A 431 -35.23 13.59 -8.25
N TYR A 432 -33.98 13.32 -8.64
CA TYR A 432 -33.27 12.12 -8.19
C TYR A 432 -32.99 12.16 -6.68
N PRO A 433 -33.44 11.15 -5.90
CA PRO A 433 -33.33 11.16 -4.44
C PRO A 433 -31.93 10.69 -3.99
N HIS A 434 -30.91 11.53 -4.15
CA HIS A 434 -29.53 11.29 -3.69
C HIS A 434 -29.48 10.87 -2.21
N ALA A 435 -28.60 9.91 -1.90
CA ALA A 435 -28.44 9.30 -0.58
C ALA A 435 -26.96 8.99 -0.26
N GLY A 436 -26.07 9.92 -0.65
CA GLY A 436 -24.62 9.71 -0.67
C GLY A 436 -24.23 8.42 -1.41
N ILE A 437 -23.26 7.69 -0.87
CA ILE A 437 -22.72 6.45 -1.48
C ILE A 437 -23.82 5.39 -1.73
N LEU A 438 -24.92 5.38 -0.95
CA LEU A 438 -25.92 4.32 -0.99
C LEU A 438 -26.62 4.20 -2.36
N ASN A 439 -26.66 5.25 -3.18
CA ASN A 439 -27.18 5.20 -4.55
C ASN A 439 -26.26 5.82 -5.60
N GLU A 440 -24.95 5.81 -5.33
CA GLU A 440 -23.94 6.03 -6.35
C GLU A 440 -23.95 4.87 -7.39
N PRO A 441 -23.84 5.15 -8.71
CA PRO A 441 -23.87 4.12 -9.74
C PRO A 441 -22.83 3.00 -9.51
N ALA A 442 -21.59 3.36 -9.16
CA ALA A 442 -20.55 2.37 -8.91
C ALA A 442 -20.85 1.48 -7.68
N PHE A 443 -21.47 2.01 -6.62
CA PHE A 443 -21.86 1.20 -5.46
C PHE A 443 -22.96 0.18 -5.83
N LEU A 444 -24.00 0.64 -6.53
CA LEU A 444 -25.13 -0.19 -6.94
C LEU A 444 -24.74 -1.29 -7.94
N ALA A 445 -23.75 -1.02 -8.81
CA ALA A 445 -23.22 -1.99 -9.78
C ALA A 445 -22.15 -2.91 -9.18
N ARG A 446 -21.30 -2.42 -8.26
CA ARG A 446 -20.24 -3.25 -7.63
C ARG A 446 -20.82 -4.31 -6.69
N TYR A 447 -22.00 -4.01 -6.13
CA TYR A 447 -22.80 -4.89 -5.29
C TYR A 447 -24.17 -5.12 -5.96
N PRO A 448 -24.22 -5.95 -7.01
CA PRO A 448 -25.43 -6.14 -7.81
C PRO A 448 -26.54 -6.84 -7.03
N SER A 449 -27.76 -6.77 -7.58
CA SER A 449 -28.95 -7.45 -7.04
C SER A 449 -29.49 -8.46 -8.06
N SER A 450 -30.39 -9.34 -7.63
CA SER A 450 -31.04 -10.34 -8.49
C SER A 450 -32.41 -10.71 -7.92
N ASP A 451 -33.26 -11.36 -8.71
CA ASP A 451 -34.60 -11.81 -8.32
C ASP A 451 -34.61 -12.70 -7.04
N THR A 452 -33.50 -13.36 -6.75
CA THR A 452 -33.30 -14.24 -5.58
C THR A 452 -32.56 -13.54 -4.43
N ASN A 453 -31.58 -12.69 -4.74
CA ASN A 453 -30.84 -11.94 -3.73
C ASN A 453 -31.65 -10.77 -3.18
N ARG A 454 -32.48 -10.12 -4.00
CA ARG A 454 -33.40 -9.05 -3.63
C ARG A 454 -32.75 -7.99 -2.73
N ASN A 455 -31.67 -7.37 -3.22
CA ASN A 455 -30.84 -6.36 -2.55
C ASN A 455 -30.10 -6.81 -1.26
N ARG A 456 -30.15 -8.08 -0.85
CA ARG A 456 -29.46 -8.59 0.35
C ARG A 456 -27.92 -8.44 0.28
N LEU A 457 -27.32 -8.46 -0.92
CA LEU A 457 -25.88 -8.16 -1.08
C LEU A 457 -25.58 -6.68 -0.78
N ARG A 458 -26.39 -5.75 -1.30
CA ARG A 458 -26.29 -4.31 -1.00
C ARG A 458 -26.45 -4.08 0.51
N ALA A 459 -27.44 -4.72 1.13
CA ALA A 459 -27.65 -4.67 2.58
C ALA A 459 -26.48 -5.24 3.39
N LYS A 460 -25.90 -6.39 3.00
CA LYS A 460 -24.68 -6.93 3.61
C LYS A 460 -23.55 -5.91 3.58
N MET A 461 -23.31 -5.30 2.41
CA MET A 461 -22.22 -4.33 2.26
C MET A 461 -22.46 -3.04 3.04
N VAL A 462 -23.72 -2.63 3.25
CA VAL A 462 -24.06 -1.55 4.18
C VAL A 462 -23.63 -1.88 5.62
N TYR A 463 -23.98 -3.08 6.13
CA TYR A 463 -23.55 -3.50 7.47
C TYR A 463 -22.02 -3.60 7.60
N ARG A 464 -21.35 -4.12 6.56
CA ARG A 464 -19.88 -4.26 6.55
C ARG A 464 -19.18 -2.91 6.55
N LEU A 465 -19.50 -2.05 5.58
CA LEU A 465 -18.75 -0.81 5.30
C LEU A 465 -19.11 0.33 6.25
N PHE A 466 -20.38 0.45 6.64
CA PHE A 466 -20.86 1.59 7.44
C PHE A 466 -21.18 1.24 8.90
N LEU A 467 -21.23 -0.04 9.27
CA LEU A 467 -21.50 -0.46 10.67
C LEU A 467 -20.44 -1.44 11.22
N GLY A 468 -19.48 -1.88 10.40
CA GLY A 468 -18.39 -2.75 10.85
C GLY A 468 -18.87 -4.12 11.35
N VAL A 469 -19.97 -4.62 10.76
CA VAL A 469 -20.65 -5.88 11.09
C VAL A 469 -20.58 -6.81 9.89
N GLU A 470 -19.92 -7.96 10.03
CA GLU A 470 -20.04 -9.07 9.08
C GLU A 470 -21.34 -9.83 9.38
N VAL A 471 -22.29 -9.81 8.45
CA VAL A 471 -23.65 -10.36 8.69
C VAL A 471 -23.66 -11.88 8.86
N GLU A 472 -22.63 -12.56 8.38
CA GLU A 472 -22.40 -13.98 8.59
C GLU A 472 -22.10 -14.36 10.05
N ASP A 473 -21.60 -13.42 10.87
CA ASP A 473 -21.21 -13.67 12.26
C ASP A 473 -22.37 -13.43 13.26
N ILE A 474 -23.53 -12.95 12.78
CA ILE A 474 -24.67 -12.56 13.63
C ILE A 474 -25.34 -13.78 14.31
N ALA A 475 -25.33 -14.95 13.67
CA ALA A 475 -25.92 -16.17 14.23
C ALA A 475 -25.21 -17.45 13.75
N ALA A 476 -25.07 -18.43 14.66
CA ALA A 476 -24.55 -19.75 14.31
C ALA A 476 -25.54 -20.52 13.43
N ARG A 477 -25.12 -20.89 12.22
CA ARG A 477 -25.96 -21.64 11.28
C ARG A 477 -26.22 -23.06 11.80
N THR A 478 -27.49 -23.42 11.99
CA THR A 478 -27.85 -24.81 12.25
C THR A 478 -27.72 -25.66 10.98
N ILE A 479 -27.08 -26.82 11.12
CA ILE A 479 -26.95 -27.87 10.11
C ILE A 479 -27.87 -29.07 10.40
N ALA A 480 -28.78 -28.94 11.37
CA ALA A 480 -29.76 -29.95 11.69
C ALA A 480 -30.84 -30.00 10.59
N GLY A 481 -30.97 -31.14 9.91
CA GLY A 481 -31.82 -31.29 8.73
C GLY A 481 -33.33 -31.16 9.00
N ASP A 482 -33.75 -31.27 10.26
CA ASP A 482 -35.11 -31.02 10.74
C ASP A 482 -35.40 -29.52 10.96
N ALA A 483 -34.38 -28.74 11.36
CA ALA A 483 -34.46 -27.28 11.49
C ALA A 483 -34.51 -26.53 10.14
N LEU A 484 -34.43 -27.24 9.01
CA LEU A 484 -34.44 -26.68 7.64
C LEU A 484 -35.67 -27.12 6.82
N VAL A 485 -36.68 -27.74 7.45
CA VAL A 485 -37.80 -28.41 6.75
C VAL A 485 -38.90 -27.45 6.28
N ASP A 486 -38.86 -26.16 6.64
CA ASP A 486 -39.82 -25.20 6.10
C ASP A 486 -39.58 -24.92 4.61
N THR A 487 -40.58 -25.23 3.80
CA THR A 487 -40.59 -25.01 2.34
C THR A 487 -41.39 -23.77 1.94
N GLN A 488 -42.11 -23.12 2.86
CA GLN A 488 -42.95 -21.95 2.60
C GLN A 488 -42.29 -20.69 3.13
N ASN A 489 -41.36 -20.13 2.34
CA ASN A 489 -40.59 -18.92 2.68
C ASN A 489 -39.81 -19.05 4.02
N PRO A 490 -38.78 -19.91 4.07
CA PRO A 490 -37.98 -20.11 5.28
C PRO A 490 -37.32 -18.81 5.77
N THR A 491 -37.00 -17.86 4.88
CA THR A 491 -36.38 -16.57 5.28
C THR A 491 -37.29 -15.68 6.14
N LEU A 492 -38.61 -15.92 6.10
CA LEU A 492 -39.59 -15.22 6.93
C LEU A 492 -40.08 -16.09 8.10
N ASN A 493 -40.35 -17.38 7.85
CA ASN A 493 -41.15 -18.24 8.72
C ASN A 493 -40.35 -19.26 9.54
N ASN A 494 -39.08 -19.54 9.16
CA ASN A 494 -38.23 -20.49 9.88
C ASN A 494 -37.27 -19.73 10.79
N ASP A 495 -37.39 -19.90 12.11
CA ASP A 495 -36.54 -19.29 13.15
C ASP A 495 -35.03 -19.39 12.84
N ALA A 496 -34.59 -20.52 12.26
CA ALA A 496 -33.20 -20.76 11.89
C ALA A 496 -32.65 -19.83 10.79
N CYS A 497 -33.53 -19.26 9.95
CA CYS A 497 -33.17 -18.30 8.91
C CYS A 497 -33.61 -16.88 9.29
N ALA A 498 -34.79 -16.75 9.91
CA ALA A 498 -35.40 -15.48 10.31
C ALA A 498 -34.45 -14.60 11.12
N VAL A 499 -33.64 -15.19 12.02
CA VAL A 499 -32.67 -14.46 12.87
C VAL A 499 -31.73 -13.52 12.08
N CYS A 500 -31.22 -13.95 10.92
CA CYS A 500 -30.38 -13.09 10.08
C CYS A 500 -31.23 -12.16 9.20
N HIS A 501 -32.35 -12.65 8.68
CA HIS A 501 -33.23 -11.89 7.79
C HIS A 501 -33.97 -10.75 8.51
N GLU A 502 -34.16 -10.83 9.82
CA GLU A 502 -34.67 -9.72 10.67
C GLU A 502 -33.78 -8.49 10.63
N THR A 503 -32.46 -8.70 10.51
CA THR A 503 -31.48 -7.63 10.42
C THR A 503 -31.26 -7.20 8.96
N LEU A 504 -31.23 -8.17 8.03
CA LEU A 504 -30.80 -7.97 6.64
C LEU A 504 -31.92 -7.47 5.69
N ASP A 505 -33.12 -8.06 5.77
CA ASP A 505 -34.17 -7.80 4.79
C ASP A 505 -34.78 -6.38 4.88
N PRO A 506 -34.92 -5.74 6.06
CA PRO A 506 -35.37 -4.35 6.13
C PRO A 506 -34.42 -3.37 5.42
N VAL A 507 -33.10 -3.59 5.54
CA VAL A 507 -32.08 -2.78 4.86
C VAL A 507 -32.08 -3.06 3.36
N ALA A 508 -32.29 -4.32 2.95
CA ALA A 508 -32.49 -4.67 1.56
C ALA A 508 -33.74 -3.97 0.96
N GLY A 509 -34.80 -3.85 1.77
CA GLY A 509 -36.02 -3.11 1.43
C GLY A 509 -35.83 -1.61 1.26
N ALA A 510 -34.83 -1.00 1.90
CA ALA A 510 -34.50 0.40 1.65
C ALA A 510 -34.11 0.66 0.18
N PHE A 511 -33.55 -0.34 -0.51
CA PHE A 511 -33.19 -0.28 -1.94
C PHE A 511 -34.38 -0.55 -2.88
N GLN A 512 -35.63 -0.60 -2.41
CA GLN A 512 -36.84 -0.91 -3.20
C GLN A 512 -37.00 -0.11 -4.51
N ASN A 513 -36.46 1.11 -4.58
CA ASN A 513 -36.54 1.96 -5.78
C ASN A 513 -35.47 1.67 -6.83
N PHE A 514 -34.57 0.69 -6.60
CA PHE A 514 -33.44 0.39 -7.48
C PHE A 514 -33.51 -1.05 -7.97
N GLY A 515 -33.53 -1.21 -9.29
CA GLY A 515 -33.64 -2.52 -9.94
C GLY A 515 -32.41 -3.41 -9.73
N VAL A 516 -32.46 -4.61 -10.33
CA VAL A 516 -31.35 -5.58 -10.31
C VAL A 516 -30.05 -4.94 -10.83
N ASP A 517 -30.14 -4.22 -11.95
CA ASP A 517 -29.03 -3.50 -12.60
C ASP A 517 -28.65 -2.19 -11.88
N GLY A 518 -29.47 -1.72 -10.94
CA GLY A 518 -29.27 -0.47 -10.19
C GLY A 518 -29.95 0.77 -10.78
N TRP A 519 -30.74 0.66 -11.86
CA TRP A 519 -31.54 1.77 -12.36
C TRP A 519 -32.66 2.16 -11.37
N TYR A 520 -32.88 3.46 -11.17
CA TYR A 520 -33.96 3.98 -10.32
C TYR A 520 -35.32 3.90 -11.04
N ARG A 521 -36.32 3.29 -10.39
CA ARG A 521 -37.72 3.14 -10.86
C ARG A 521 -37.80 2.65 -12.32
N SER A 522 -37.16 1.53 -12.59
CA SER A 522 -36.92 0.99 -13.94
C SER A 522 -38.12 0.31 -14.61
N SER A 523 -39.22 0.08 -13.90
CA SER A 523 -40.43 -0.50 -14.50
C SER A 523 -41.18 0.49 -15.40
N TRP A 524 -42.07 -0.04 -16.26
CA TRP A 524 -42.97 0.79 -17.06
C TRP A 524 -43.87 1.69 -16.18
N GLU A 525 -44.11 2.90 -16.67
CA GLU A 525 -44.69 4.05 -15.96
C GLU A 525 -43.93 4.43 -14.67
N GLY A 526 -42.68 3.99 -14.57
CA GLY A 526 -41.82 4.17 -13.41
C GLY A 526 -42.42 3.63 -12.10
N MET A 527 -43.42 2.73 -12.16
CA MET A 527 -44.22 2.41 -10.98
C MET A 527 -43.39 1.86 -9.83
N ASP A 528 -42.46 0.95 -10.13
CA ASP A 528 -41.66 0.16 -9.20
C ASP A 528 -40.26 -0.15 -9.78
N SER A 529 -39.47 -0.97 -9.09
CA SER A 529 -38.26 -1.63 -9.64
C SER A 529 -38.25 -3.15 -9.45
N LEU A 530 -39.44 -3.74 -9.30
CA LEU A 530 -39.64 -5.18 -9.11
C LEU A 530 -39.57 -5.92 -10.46
N PRO A 531 -38.89 -7.07 -10.51
CA PRO A 531 -38.68 -7.81 -11.76
C PRO A 531 -39.99 -8.42 -12.29
N SER A 532 -40.07 -8.54 -13.62
CA SER A 532 -41.22 -9.12 -14.33
C SER A 532 -41.54 -10.56 -13.88
N SER A 533 -40.50 -11.33 -13.55
CA SER A 533 -40.58 -12.67 -12.96
C SER A 533 -41.45 -12.70 -11.69
N TYR A 534 -41.23 -11.75 -10.78
CA TYR A 534 -42.02 -11.63 -9.54
C TYR A 534 -43.44 -11.15 -9.83
N LYS A 535 -43.63 -10.15 -10.71
CA LYS A 535 -44.95 -9.56 -10.96
C LYS A 535 -45.92 -10.46 -11.72
N HIS A 536 -45.41 -11.48 -12.41
CA HIS A 536 -46.21 -12.36 -13.27
C HIS A 536 -46.06 -13.86 -12.95
N GLU A 537 -45.42 -14.22 -11.83
CA GLU A 537 -45.45 -15.60 -11.32
C GLU A 537 -46.89 -15.99 -10.93
N ALA A 538 -47.28 -17.24 -11.26
CA ALA A 538 -48.66 -17.71 -11.16
C ALA A 538 -49.31 -17.63 -9.77
N ASN A 539 -48.48 -17.63 -8.71
CA ASN A 539 -48.91 -17.49 -7.31
C ASN A 539 -48.25 -16.28 -6.62
N SER A 540 -47.83 -15.27 -7.38
CA SER A 540 -47.19 -14.08 -6.82
C SER A 540 -48.12 -13.35 -5.83
N PRO A 541 -47.61 -12.89 -4.68
CA PRO A 541 -48.37 -12.02 -3.79
C PRO A 541 -48.42 -10.56 -4.28
N TYR A 542 -47.73 -10.20 -5.37
CA TYR A 542 -47.63 -8.84 -5.91
C TYR A 542 -49.01 -8.19 -6.16
N VAL A 543 -49.12 -6.92 -5.76
CA VAL A 543 -50.24 -6.02 -6.06
C VAL A 543 -49.70 -4.82 -6.82
N GLU A 544 -50.45 -4.35 -7.83
CA GLU A 544 -50.10 -3.16 -8.60
C GLU A 544 -49.89 -1.94 -7.69
N GLY A 545 -48.73 -1.28 -7.84
CA GLY A 545 -48.27 -0.20 -6.96
C GLY A 545 -47.37 -0.62 -5.79
N ASP A 546 -47.10 -1.92 -5.61
CA ASP A 546 -46.06 -2.37 -4.68
C ASP A 546 -44.66 -1.94 -5.15
N LEU A 547 -43.92 -1.28 -4.27
CA LEU A 547 -42.49 -0.99 -4.47
C LEU A 547 -41.58 -2.14 -3.98
N TRP A 548 -42.09 -2.99 -3.08
CA TRP A 548 -41.31 -4.00 -2.37
C TRP A 548 -42.01 -5.36 -2.33
N TYR A 549 -41.21 -6.41 -2.19
CA TYR A 549 -41.67 -7.80 -2.10
C TYR A 549 -42.51 -8.03 -0.84
N ARG A 550 -43.79 -8.41 -1.00
CA ARG A 550 -44.72 -8.71 0.11
C ARG A 550 -44.38 -9.97 0.89
N ASP A 551 -43.61 -10.85 0.29
CA ASP A 551 -43.00 -12.06 0.87
C ASP A 551 -41.62 -11.77 1.52
N MET A 552 -41.26 -10.50 1.72
CA MET A 552 -40.10 -10.09 2.51
C MET A 552 -40.50 -9.19 3.68
N ARG A 553 -39.58 -9.02 4.63
CA ARG A 553 -39.74 -8.07 5.74
C ARG A 553 -39.75 -6.63 5.20
N SER A 554 -40.53 -5.76 5.84
CA SER A 554 -40.76 -4.39 5.38
C SER A 554 -39.48 -3.53 5.45
N PRO A 555 -39.32 -2.53 4.56
CA PRO A 555 -38.18 -1.61 4.57
C PRO A 555 -37.97 -0.91 5.92
N GLY A 556 -36.72 -0.88 6.40
CA GLY A 556 -36.40 -0.36 7.73
C GLY A 556 -34.94 -0.57 8.13
N PHE A 557 -34.63 -0.20 9.38
CA PHE A 557 -33.31 -0.36 10.00
C PHE A 557 -33.46 -0.54 11.51
N GLU A 558 -32.98 -1.66 12.07
CA GLU A 558 -32.94 -1.91 13.52
C GLU A 558 -34.28 -1.61 14.24
N GLY A 559 -35.37 -2.12 13.69
CA GLY A 559 -36.74 -1.92 14.20
C GLY A 559 -37.38 -0.56 13.85
N LYS A 560 -36.65 0.38 13.25
CA LYS A 560 -37.20 1.64 12.69
C LYS A 560 -37.75 1.36 11.29
N ALA A 561 -39.02 1.62 11.05
CA ALA A 561 -39.60 1.54 9.70
C ALA A 561 -39.16 2.74 8.85
N ILE A 562 -38.99 2.55 7.54
CA ILE A 562 -38.84 3.66 6.59
C ILE A 562 -40.22 4.27 6.32
N GLY A 563 -40.34 5.58 6.55
CA GLY A 563 -41.59 6.33 6.37
C GLY A 563 -41.76 6.96 4.99
N ASP A 564 -40.67 7.42 4.37
CA ASP A 564 -40.67 7.96 3.00
C ASP A 564 -40.21 6.88 2.02
N SER A 565 -41.17 6.24 1.36
CA SER A 565 -40.89 5.19 0.38
C SER A 565 -40.19 5.71 -0.88
N ALA A 566 -40.33 7.00 -1.23
CA ALA A 566 -39.68 7.60 -2.40
C ALA A 566 -38.23 8.01 -2.12
N ARG A 567 -37.90 8.34 -0.87
CA ARG A 567 -36.55 8.72 -0.39
C ARG A 567 -35.95 7.69 0.57
N SER A 568 -36.31 6.42 0.40
CA SER A 568 -36.00 5.30 1.31
C SER A 568 -34.52 5.16 1.66
N LEU A 569 -33.60 5.35 0.69
CA LEU A 569 -32.15 5.29 0.97
C LEU A 569 -31.62 6.53 1.69
N ALA A 570 -32.19 7.72 1.47
CA ALA A 570 -31.80 8.91 2.21
C ALA A 570 -32.26 8.83 3.68
N GLU A 571 -33.41 8.19 3.94
CA GLU A 571 -33.85 7.87 5.30
C GLU A 571 -32.96 6.81 5.96
N LEU A 572 -32.61 5.73 5.24
CA LEU A 572 -31.62 4.74 5.70
C LEU A 572 -30.27 5.40 6.02
N GLY A 573 -29.76 6.27 5.16
CA GLY A 573 -28.51 7.00 5.35
C GLY A 573 -28.51 7.84 6.64
N ARG A 574 -29.64 8.48 6.96
CA ARG A 574 -29.82 9.16 8.25
C ARG A 574 -29.85 8.21 9.44
N TYR A 575 -30.44 7.02 9.31
CA TYR A 575 -30.42 6.02 10.38
C TYR A 575 -29.02 5.44 10.62
N ILE A 576 -28.25 5.18 9.56
CA ILE A 576 -26.84 4.75 9.63
C ILE A 576 -25.99 5.84 10.29
N ALA A 577 -26.09 7.09 9.85
CA ALA A 577 -25.34 8.21 10.42
C ALA A 577 -25.65 8.48 11.91
N GLN A 578 -26.80 8.02 12.41
CA GLN A 578 -27.21 8.10 13.80
C GLN A 578 -26.91 6.83 14.62
N ASP A 579 -26.38 5.78 13.99
CA ASP A 579 -26.06 4.53 14.68
C ASP A 579 -24.70 4.62 15.38
N ASP A 580 -24.64 4.17 16.63
CA ASP A 580 -23.41 4.18 17.42
C ASP A 580 -22.26 3.42 16.74
N ARG A 581 -22.58 2.37 15.96
CA ARG A 581 -21.58 1.55 15.24
C ARG A 581 -20.91 2.29 14.09
N PHE A 582 -21.50 3.36 13.55
CA PHE A 582 -20.95 4.09 12.40
C PHE A 582 -19.52 4.62 12.67
N ALA A 583 -19.28 5.11 13.88
CA ALA A 583 -17.95 5.56 14.27
C ALA A 583 -16.95 4.40 14.47
N GLU A 584 -17.38 3.27 15.02
CA GLU A 584 -16.52 2.09 15.15
C GLU A 584 -16.18 1.51 13.77
N ALA A 585 -17.14 1.54 12.83
CA ALA A 585 -16.95 1.19 11.43
C ALA A 585 -15.91 2.10 10.75
N ALA A 586 -16.00 3.42 10.94
CA ALA A 586 -15.03 4.36 10.38
C ALA A 586 -13.60 4.09 10.86
N VAL A 587 -13.40 3.80 12.16
CA VAL A 587 -12.07 3.43 12.68
C VAL A 587 -11.56 2.14 12.01
N LYS A 588 -12.41 1.10 11.89
CA LYS A 588 -12.04 -0.17 11.24
C LYS A 588 -11.76 -0.01 9.74
N PHE A 589 -12.54 0.81 9.05
CA PHE A 589 -12.43 1.08 7.61
C PHE A 589 -11.05 1.68 7.26
N TRP A 590 -10.59 2.66 8.05
CA TRP A 590 -9.30 3.33 7.81
C TRP A 590 -8.11 2.63 8.45
N TRP A 591 -8.34 1.67 9.37
CA TRP A 591 -7.28 0.88 10.01
C TRP A 591 -6.28 0.27 9.02
N PRO A 592 -6.67 -0.51 7.98
CA PRO A 592 -5.70 -1.14 7.08
C PRO A 592 -4.92 -0.15 6.20
N ALA A 593 -5.44 1.06 5.97
CA ALA A 593 -4.76 2.10 5.20
C ALA A 593 -3.67 2.81 6.02
N ILE A 594 -3.86 2.93 7.34
CA ILE A 594 -3.00 3.70 8.25
C ILE A 594 -2.04 2.79 9.02
N MET A 595 -2.54 1.68 9.56
CA MET A 595 -1.79 0.79 10.44
C MET A 595 -1.07 -0.30 9.66
N SER A 596 0.10 -0.69 10.15
CA SER A 596 0.88 -1.83 9.64
C SER A 596 0.18 -3.16 9.95
N ASP A 597 -0.50 -3.21 11.10
CA ASP A 597 -1.15 -4.40 11.62
C ASP A 597 -2.54 -4.63 11.02
N ALA A 598 -2.89 -5.90 10.85
CA ALA A 598 -4.28 -6.29 10.61
C ALA A 598 -5.17 -5.99 11.84
N LEU A 599 -6.45 -5.73 11.59
CA LEU A 599 -7.46 -5.83 12.63
C LEU A 599 -7.50 -7.28 13.13
N LEU A 600 -7.38 -7.45 14.45
CA LEU A 600 -7.46 -8.76 15.09
C LEU A 600 -8.93 -9.23 15.08
N THR A 601 -9.16 -10.48 14.68
CA THR A 601 -10.50 -11.06 14.60
C THR A 601 -10.74 -12.01 15.76
N SER A 602 -12.00 -12.13 16.19
CA SER A 602 -12.42 -13.10 17.22
C SER A 602 -12.15 -14.56 16.81
N ALA A 603 -12.10 -14.84 15.50
CA ALA A 603 -11.74 -16.13 14.93
C ALA A 603 -10.29 -16.57 15.25
N ALA A 604 -9.38 -15.62 15.52
CA ALA A 604 -8.02 -15.91 16.01
C ALA A 604 -7.96 -16.16 17.53
N GLY A 605 -9.10 -16.13 18.22
CA GLY A 605 -9.23 -16.20 19.67
C GLY A 605 -9.29 -14.81 20.32
N GLU A 606 -10.13 -14.67 21.35
CA GLU A 606 -10.28 -13.44 22.15
C GLU A 606 -9.08 -13.21 23.09
N THR A 607 -7.87 -13.10 22.53
CA THR A 607 -6.64 -12.84 23.29
C THR A 607 -6.71 -11.51 24.05
N PRO A 608 -5.90 -11.32 25.12
CA PRO A 608 -5.79 -10.01 25.79
C PRO A 608 -5.43 -8.89 24.81
N LEU A 609 -4.61 -9.18 23.80
CA LEU A 609 -4.23 -8.23 22.76
C LEU A 609 -5.42 -7.84 21.87
N TYR A 610 -6.25 -8.80 21.46
CA TYR A 610 -7.52 -8.53 20.78
C TYR A 610 -8.41 -7.62 21.62
N GLN A 611 -8.62 -7.93 22.90
CA GLN A 611 -9.46 -7.10 23.77
C GLN A 611 -8.90 -5.67 23.92
N GLN A 612 -7.58 -5.51 24.04
CA GLN A 612 -6.92 -4.20 24.09
C GLN A 612 -7.13 -3.40 22.79
N GLN A 613 -7.00 -4.04 21.62
CA GLN A 613 -7.26 -3.39 20.32
C GLN A 613 -8.72 -2.96 20.20
N GLN A 614 -9.67 -3.83 20.58
CA GLN A 614 -11.11 -3.51 20.52
C GLN A 614 -11.52 -2.43 21.53
N GLN A 615 -10.86 -2.32 22.69
CA GLN A 615 -11.06 -1.21 23.63
C GLN A 615 -10.53 0.11 23.05
N PHE A 616 -9.34 0.09 22.44
CA PHE A 616 -8.75 1.26 21.79
C PHE A 616 -9.61 1.77 20.62
N ILE A 617 -10.07 0.87 19.74
CA ILE A 617 -10.96 1.21 18.62
C ILE A 617 -12.27 1.84 19.13
N ARG A 618 -12.87 1.30 20.20
CA ARG A 618 -14.07 1.89 20.82
C ARG A 618 -13.81 3.28 21.44
N ALA A 619 -12.65 3.50 22.05
CA ALA A 619 -12.27 4.80 22.61
C ALA A 619 -12.01 5.85 21.51
N LEU A 620 -11.42 5.46 20.39
CA LEU A 620 -11.31 6.32 19.20
C LEU A 620 -12.69 6.63 18.60
N ALA A 621 -13.55 5.63 18.46
CA ALA A 621 -14.90 5.79 17.94
C ALA A 621 -15.74 6.77 18.79
N GLN A 622 -15.65 6.68 20.11
CA GLN A 622 -16.32 7.64 21.01
C GLN A 622 -15.81 9.08 20.77
N GLN A 623 -14.49 9.30 20.80
CA GLN A 623 -13.91 10.62 20.55
C GLN A 623 -14.21 11.16 19.14
N PHE A 624 -14.32 10.28 18.15
CA PHE A 624 -14.73 10.65 16.80
C PHE A 624 -16.19 11.12 16.76
N ARG A 625 -17.13 10.49 17.47
CA ARG A 625 -18.52 10.96 17.58
C ARG A 625 -18.66 12.26 18.36
N GLU A 626 -17.86 12.45 19.40
CA GLU A 626 -17.96 13.59 20.31
C GLU A 626 -17.15 14.82 19.83
N GLY A 627 -16.10 14.61 19.04
CA GLY A 627 -15.14 15.61 18.61
C GLY A 627 -13.87 15.60 19.45
N PHE A 628 -12.71 15.33 18.82
CA PHE A 628 -11.41 15.32 19.50
C PHE A 628 -11.08 16.70 20.07
N ASN A 629 -10.70 16.77 21.36
CA ASN A 629 -10.29 18.02 22.03
C ASN A 629 -11.28 19.20 21.88
N GLY A 630 -12.59 18.91 21.75
CA GLY A 630 -13.63 19.93 21.55
C GLY A 630 -13.70 20.50 20.13
N GLN A 631 -13.10 19.84 19.14
CA GLN A 631 -13.31 20.10 17.71
C GLN A 631 -14.69 19.58 17.25
N ALA A 632 -15.01 19.75 15.97
CA ALA A 632 -16.25 19.26 15.39
C ALA A 632 -16.35 17.71 15.48
N PRO A 633 -17.56 17.17 15.73
CA PRO A 633 -17.79 15.73 15.69
C PRO A 633 -17.64 15.19 14.26
N TYR A 634 -17.24 13.93 14.16
CA TYR A 634 -16.98 13.20 12.91
C TYR A 634 -15.94 13.83 11.97
N ASN A 635 -14.98 14.62 12.48
CA ASN A 635 -13.84 15.09 11.68
C ASN A 635 -12.82 13.96 11.45
N LEU A 636 -12.68 13.49 10.20
CA LEU A 636 -11.80 12.35 9.89
C LEU A 636 -10.31 12.72 10.01
N LYS A 637 -9.89 13.95 9.67
CA LYS A 637 -8.49 14.37 9.81
C LYS A 637 -8.03 14.22 11.26
N ASP A 638 -8.85 14.62 12.22
CA ASP A 638 -8.57 14.45 13.65
C ASP A 638 -8.55 12.97 14.09
N LEU A 639 -9.40 12.10 13.52
CA LEU A 639 -9.30 10.65 13.76
C LEU A 639 -7.98 10.07 13.22
N ILE A 640 -7.56 10.44 12.01
CA ILE A 640 -6.31 9.95 11.41
C ILE A 640 -5.10 10.44 12.23
N VAL A 641 -5.10 11.70 12.68
CA VAL A 641 -4.07 12.20 13.61
C VAL A 641 -4.08 11.39 14.91
N ALA A 642 -5.24 11.09 15.51
CA ALA A 642 -5.32 10.29 16.73
C ALA A 642 -4.82 8.85 16.54
N MET A 643 -5.05 8.25 15.36
CA MET A 643 -4.53 6.94 14.98
C MET A 643 -3.00 6.96 14.83
N VAL A 644 -2.45 7.90 14.06
CA VAL A 644 -0.99 8.05 13.85
C VAL A 644 -0.24 8.43 15.13
N MET A 645 -0.86 9.19 16.03
CA MET A 645 -0.26 9.59 17.31
C MET A 645 -0.28 8.46 18.37
N SER A 646 -0.98 7.35 18.11
CA SER A 646 -1.16 6.26 19.07
C SER A 646 0.03 5.32 19.17
N ASP A 647 0.13 4.63 20.31
CA ASP A 647 1.15 3.60 20.56
C ASP A 647 1.08 2.45 19.53
N TRP A 648 -0.09 2.18 18.95
CA TRP A 648 -0.27 1.16 17.89
C TRP A 648 0.43 1.54 16.58
N PHE A 649 0.44 2.82 16.22
CA PHE A 649 1.16 3.28 15.03
C PHE A 649 2.65 3.48 15.32
N ARG A 650 2.99 3.95 16.54
CA ARG A 650 4.34 4.40 16.92
C ARG A 650 5.17 3.34 17.65
N ALA A 651 4.72 2.10 17.76
CA ALA A 651 5.52 1.02 18.35
C ALA A 651 6.75 0.71 17.48
N GLU A 652 7.94 0.85 18.07
CA GLU A 652 9.22 0.49 17.44
C GLU A 652 9.68 -0.91 17.87
N GLN A 653 9.54 -1.22 19.16
CA GLN A 653 9.79 -2.53 19.74
C GLN A 653 8.81 -2.79 20.88
N ILE A 654 8.33 -4.03 20.94
CA ILE A 654 7.53 -4.53 22.05
C ILE A 654 8.37 -5.47 22.89
N ALA A 655 8.57 -5.11 24.17
CA ALA A 655 9.12 -6.02 25.16
C ALA A 655 8.00 -6.95 25.66
N PHE A 656 8.13 -8.24 25.36
CA PHE A 656 7.31 -9.28 25.97
C PHE A 656 7.90 -9.66 27.33
N ASP A 657 7.04 -9.96 28.30
CA ASP A 657 7.46 -10.46 29.61
C ASP A 657 7.86 -11.94 29.48
N ASP A 658 9.12 -12.27 29.79
CA ASP A 658 9.70 -13.64 29.72
C ASP A 658 8.92 -14.69 30.55
N SER A 659 7.98 -14.26 31.40
CA SER A 659 7.09 -15.15 32.16
C SER A 659 5.85 -15.65 31.39
N ALA A 660 5.57 -15.13 30.20
CA ALA A 660 4.46 -15.59 29.36
C ALA A 660 4.84 -16.86 28.56
N SER A 661 4.33 -18.02 28.99
CA SER A 661 4.70 -19.34 28.43
C SER A 661 4.04 -19.72 27.09
N GLU A 662 3.42 -18.78 26.40
CA GLU A 662 2.81 -19.01 25.07
C GLU A 662 3.80 -18.57 23.97
N PRO A 663 4.09 -19.42 22.97
CA PRO A 663 4.96 -19.05 21.86
C PRO A 663 4.24 -18.06 20.94
N VAL A 664 4.44 -16.76 21.17
CA VAL A 664 4.04 -15.70 20.23
C VAL A 664 4.64 -16.04 18.87
N ASN A 665 3.75 -16.29 17.90
CA ASN A 665 4.15 -16.64 16.56
C ASN A 665 4.99 -15.51 15.92
N SER A 666 5.95 -15.88 15.07
CA SER A 666 6.84 -14.91 14.39
C SER A 666 6.09 -13.94 13.45
N GLN A 667 4.81 -14.19 13.17
CA GLN A 667 3.92 -13.26 12.47
C GLN A 667 3.38 -12.17 13.42
N GLY A 668 3.04 -12.51 14.67
CA GLY A 668 2.59 -11.55 15.68
C GLY A 668 3.69 -10.64 16.24
N THR A 669 4.96 -10.93 15.95
CA THR A 669 6.13 -10.08 16.27
C THR A 669 6.62 -9.24 15.09
N LEU A 670 6.10 -9.47 13.87
CA LEU A 670 6.33 -8.64 12.67
C LEU A 670 5.17 -7.69 12.39
N ALA A 671 3.93 -8.13 12.62
CA ALA A 671 2.93 -7.23 13.20
C ALA A 671 3.46 -6.67 14.54
N LEU A 672 2.92 -5.57 15.05
CA LEU A 672 3.41 -4.83 16.23
C LEU A 672 4.80 -4.18 16.10
N SER A 673 5.60 -4.52 15.08
CA SER A 673 6.94 -3.92 14.85
C SER A 673 6.88 -2.57 14.11
N GLY A 674 5.69 -2.06 13.79
CA GLY A 674 5.47 -0.81 13.05
C GLY A 674 5.82 -0.86 11.55
N VAL A 675 6.70 -1.76 11.11
CA VAL A 675 7.18 -1.82 9.72
C VAL A 675 6.15 -2.44 8.76
N ARG A 676 5.76 -1.70 7.71
CA ARG A 676 4.84 -2.14 6.65
C ARG A 676 5.53 -2.10 5.29
N LEU A 677 5.28 -3.10 4.43
CA LEU A 677 5.64 -3.00 3.01
C LEU A 677 4.88 -1.83 2.37
N LEU A 678 5.58 -0.99 1.61
CA LEU A 678 4.96 0.08 0.84
C LEU A 678 4.10 -0.49 -0.29
N THR A 679 2.94 0.11 -0.51
CA THR A 679 2.12 -0.21 -1.69
C THR A 679 2.83 0.22 -2.98
N PRO A 680 2.50 -0.34 -4.16
CA PRO A 680 3.06 0.11 -5.45
C PRO A 680 2.99 1.64 -5.62
N GLU A 681 1.83 2.21 -5.27
CA GLU A 681 1.56 3.64 -5.35
C GLU A 681 2.40 4.46 -4.35
N GLU A 682 2.64 3.96 -3.14
CA GLU A 682 3.49 4.64 -2.14
C GLU A 682 4.98 4.54 -2.49
N LEU A 683 5.43 3.38 -3.01
CA LEU A 683 6.80 3.20 -3.47
C LEU A 683 7.10 4.08 -4.69
N GLU A 684 6.17 4.15 -5.65
CA GLU A 684 6.30 5.03 -6.80
C GLU A 684 6.40 6.51 -6.37
N ASN A 685 5.53 6.96 -5.47
CA ASN A 685 5.58 8.34 -4.99
C ASN A 685 6.86 8.62 -4.17
N LYS A 686 7.35 7.67 -3.36
CA LYS A 686 8.67 7.74 -2.69
C LYS A 686 9.81 7.90 -3.71
N VAL A 687 9.79 7.12 -4.79
CA VAL A 687 10.73 7.23 -5.92
C VAL A 687 10.62 8.60 -6.60
N LYS A 688 9.41 9.06 -6.94
CA LYS A 688 9.17 10.34 -7.62
C LYS A 688 9.60 11.54 -6.77
N ALA A 689 9.40 11.48 -5.45
CA ALA A 689 9.90 12.48 -4.51
C ALA A 689 11.44 12.54 -4.48
N LEU A 690 12.10 11.39 -4.43
CA LEU A 690 13.56 11.28 -4.38
C LEU A 690 14.24 11.65 -5.71
N VAL A 691 13.79 11.02 -6.79
CA VAL A 691 14.46 11.03 -8.10
C VAL A 691 13.93 12.16 -8.99
N GLY A 692 12.63 12.46 -8.90
CA GLY A 692 11.96 13.52 -9.66
C GLY A 692 11.00 13.05 -10.74
N PHE A 693 10.88 11.74 -10.98
CA PHE A 693 9.98 11.10 -11.93
C PHE A 693 9.68 9.66 -11.47
N ALA A 694 8.57 9.08 -11.90
CA ALA A 694 8.22 7.68 -11.67
C ALA A 694 8.77 6.74 -12.77
N TRP A 695 8.91 5.45 -12.47
CA TRP A 695 9.53 4.50 -13.39
C TRP A 695 8.70 4.31 -14.67
N GLY A 696 9.23 4.76 -15.81
CA GLY A 696 8.55 4.70 -17.11
C GLY A 696 7.45 5.75 -17.34
N GLU A 697 7.37 6.76 -16.47
CA GLU A 697 6.30 7.76 -16.42
C GLU A 697 6.10 8.54 -17.73
N ARG A 698 4.87 8.49 -18.28
CA ARG A 698 4.46 9.33 -19.42
C ARG A 698 3.02 9.78 -19.25
N GLU A 699 2.63 10.90 -19.86
CA GLU A 699 1.23 11.29 -19.91
C GLU A 699 0.44 10.26 -20.72
N ASP A 700 -0.70 9.82 -20.20
CA ASP A 700 -1.65 8.97 -20.91
C ASP A 700 -3.08 9.33 -20.52
N PHE A 701 -3.83 9.84 -21.50
CA PHE A 701 -5.25 10.21 -21.31
C PHE A 701 -6.11 9.02 -20.87
N TRP A 702 -5.73 7.79 -21.20
CA TRP A 702 -6.48 6.58 -20.85
C TRP A 702 -6.13 6.03 -19.47
N ALA A 703 -4.97 6.41 -18.89
CA ALA A 703 -4.58 6.01 -17.55
C ALA A 703 -5.53 6.57 -16.47
N ASN A 704 -5.59 5.87 -15.34
CA ASN A 704 -6.57 6.11 -14.26
C ASN A 704 -6.31 7.39 -13.45
N ASN A 705 -5.08 7.88 -13.50
CA ASN A 705 -4.51 9.07 -12.84
C ASN A 705 -3.91 10.08 -13.86
N GLY A 706 -4.01 9.80 -15.17
CA GLY A 706 -3.48 10.64 -16.26
C GLY A 706 -2.03 10.35 -16.68
N PHE A 707 -1.35 9.44 -15.99
CA PHE A 707 0.03 9.05 -16.26
C PHE A 707 0.15 7.54 -16.31
N TRP A 708 0.82 7.01 -17.33
CA TRP A 708 1.19 5.61 -17.35
C TRP A 708 2.57 5.41 -16.72
N SER A 709 2.73 4.39 -15.88
CA SER A 709 4.02 3.96 -15.34
C SER A 709 4.21 2.44 -15.35
N TYR A 710 5.47 1.99 -15.20
CA TYR A 710 5.73 0.56 -15.02
C TYR A 710 5.20 0.03 -13.69
N MET A 711 5.23 0.82 -12.61
CA MET A 711 4.83 0.35 -11.29
C MET A 711 3.30 0.30 -11.14
N ASP A 712 2.56 1.31 -11.57
CA ASP A 712 1.09 1.37 -11.42
C ASP A 712 0.36 0.59 -12.53
N ASP A 713 0.78 0.65 -13.80
CA ASP A 713 0.03 0.00 -14.89
C ASP A 713 0.53 -1.41 -15.25
N GLN A 714 1.85 -1.65 -15.21
CA GLN A 714 2.42 -2.92 -15.67
C GLN A 714 2.70 -3.92 -14.53
N PHE A 715 3.23 -3.44 -13.40
CA PHE A 715 3.71 -4.28 -12.31
C PHE A 715 2.91 -4.19 -11.01
N ARG A 716 1.82 -3.41 -10.94
CA ARG A 716 1.03 -3.18 -9.71
C ARG A 716 0.65 -4.47 -8.99
N ILE A 717 0.06 -5.44 -9.71
CA ILE A 717 -0.33 -6.74 -9.13
C ILE A 717 0.91 -7.58 -8.79
N TYR A 718 1.95 -7.54 -9.63
CA TYR A 718 3.21 -8.24 -9.39
C TYR A 718 3.97 -7.73 -8.15
N TYR A 719 3.79 -6.46 -7.79
CA TYR A 719 4.36 -5.83 -6.60
C TYR A 719 3.39 -5.83 -5.37
N GLY A 720 2.16 -6.33 -5.52
CA GLY A 720 1.23 -6.52 -4.38
C GLY A 720 0.08 -5.52 -4.24
N GLY A 721 -0.13 -4.66 -5.23
CA GLY A 721 -1.36 -3.87 -5.36
C GLY A 721 -2.56 -4.71 -5.79
N ILE A 722 -3.70 -4.04 -5.99
CA ILE A 722 -4.99 -4.65 -6.31
C ILE A 722 -5.47 -4.24 -7.71
N ASP A 723 -6.31 -5.08 -8.33
CA ASP A 723 -7.15 -4.71 -9.48
C ASP A 723 -8.61 -4.43 -9.06
N SER A 724 -8.93 -4.71 -7.79
CA SER A 724 -10.27 -4.63 -7.19
C SER A 724 -11.31 -5.62 -7.75
N LEU A 725 -10.88 -6.50 -8.66
CA LEU A 725 -11.68 -7.47 -9.40
C LEU A 725 -11.30 -8.92 -9.03
N GLY A 726 -10.12 -9.37 -9.42
CA GLY A 726 -9.57 -10.69 -9.11
C GLY A 726 -8.64 -10.68 -7.90
N VAL A 727 -7.94 -9.57 -7.67
CA VAL A 727 -7.08 -9.31 -6.51
C VAL A 727 -7.65 -8.11 -5.76
N THR A 728 -8.21 -8.38 -4.58
CA THR A 728 -9.01 -7.41 -3.78
C THR A 728 -8.35 -7.02 -2.46
N GLU A 729 -7.26 -7.69 -2.07
CA GLU A 729 -6.49 -7.39 -0.87
C GLU A 729 -5.01 -7.17 -1.24
N ARG A 730 -4.37 -6.18 -0.61
CA ARG A 730 -2.96 -5.87 -0.84
C ARG A 730 -2.05 -6.89 -0.15
N ALA A 731 -0.99 -7.31 -0.83
CA ALA A 731 0.01 -8.19 -0.25
C ALA A 731 0.88 -7.43 0.75
N LYS A 732 0.87 -7.86 2.02
CA LYS A 732 1.58 -7.20 3.14
C LYS A 732 2.99 -7.73 3.41
N VAL A 733 3.40 -8.81 2.74
CA VAL A 733 4.68 -9.48 2.94
C VAL A 733 5.36 -9.67 1.58
N GLN A 734 6.61 -9.24 1.49
CA GLN A 734 7.40 -9.34 0.27
C GLN A 734 7.62 -10.81 -0.13
N ASN A 735 7.35 -11.14 -1.40
CA ASN A 735 7.65 -12.42 -2.02
C ASN A 735 8.70 -12.26 -3.14
N SER A 736 9.14 -13.37 -3.73
CA SER A 736 10.19 -13.36 -4.77
C SER A 736 9.83 -12.58 -6.03
N LEU A 737 8.55 -12.50 -6.38
CA LEU A 737 8.05 -11.76 -7.55
C LEU A 737 8.11 -10.25 -7.29
N MET A 738 7.70 -9.82 -6.11
CA MET A 738 7.79 -8.43 -5.64
C MET A 738 9.25 -7.97 -5.53
N ALA A 739 10.15 -8.84 -5.04
CA ALA A 739 11.58 -8.57 -5.01
C ALA A 739 12.18 -8.36 -6.41
N ASN A 740 11.82 -9.21 -7.39
CA ASN A 740 12.26 -9.04 -8.78
C ASN A 740 11.75 -7.72 -9.41
N VAL A 741 10.53 -7.27 -9.06
CA VAL A 741 10.01 -5.97 -9.51
C VAL A 741 10.80 -4.81 -8.88
N ALA A 742 11.07 -4.86 -7.56
CA ALA A 742 11.88 -3.85 -6.88
C ALA A 742 13.32 -3.79 -7.43
N GLU A 743 13.94 -4.94 -7.68
CA GLU A 743 15.27 -5.02 -8.32
C GLU A 743 15.23 -4.45 -9.74
N SER A 744 14.21 -4.79 -10.53
CA SER A 744 14.03 -4.23 -11.87
C SER A 744 13.90 -2.70 -11.81
N GLN A 745 13.04 -2.17 -10.95
CA GLN A 745 12.88 -0.73 -10.76
C GLN A 745 14.22 -0.07 -10.37
N ALA A 746 14.93 -0.63 -9.38
CA ALA A 746 16.19 -0.12 -8.89
C ALA A 746 17.26 -0.06 -10.00
N VAL A 747 17.42 -1.13 -10.78
CA VAL A 747 18.39 -1.21 -11.88
C VAL A 747 18.07 -0.22 -13.01
N ASN A 748 16.79 -0.05 -13.37
CA ASN A 748 16.40 0.88 -14.45
C ASN A 748 16.55 2.35 -14.04
N LEU A 749 16.22 2.68 -12.78
CA LEU A 749 16.27 4.06 -12.28
C LEU A 749 17.66 4.53 -11.87
N ALA A 750 18.52 3.65 -11.35
CA ALA A 750 19.75 4.03 -10.67
C ALA A 750 20.67 4.96 -11.50
N CYS A 751 20.89 4.66 -12.79
CA CYS A 751 21.71 5.50 -13.65
C CYS A 751 21.06 6.87 -13.90
N ALA A 752 19.76 6.88 -14.23
CA ALA A 752 19.02 8.10 -14.49
C ALA A 752 18.95 9.01 -13.24
N ALA A 753 18.79 8.40 -12.06
CA ALA A 753 18.78 9.10 -10.78
C ALA A 753 20.09 9.84 -10.50
N VAL A 754 21.24 9.16 -10.61
CA VAL A 754 22.55 9.81 -10.47
C VAL A 754 22.77 10.86 -11.55
N LEU A 755 22.51 10.52 -12.82
CA LEU A 755 22.81 11.38 -13.96
C LEU A 755 22.02 12.69 -13.92
N LEU A 756 20.71 12.62 -13.66
CA LEU A 756 19.87 13.81 -13.58
C LEU A 756 20.25 14.66 -12.36
N ASP A 757 20.55 14.06 -11.22
CA ASP A 757 20.82 14.81 -10.00
C ASP A 757 22.13 15.62 -10.09
N VAL A 758 23.22 15.03 -10.59
CA VAL A 758 24.50 15.75 -10.76
C VAL A 758 24.51 16.77 -11.91
N ASN A 759 23.43 16.82 -12.70
CA ASN A 759 23.17 17.84 -13.72
C ASN A 759 22.18 18.93 -13.25
N ARG A 760 21.66 18.85 -12.01
CA ARG A 760 20.92 19.94 -11.37
C ARG A 760 21.88 20.94 -10.73
N ASP A 761 21.44 22.19 -10.59
CA ASP A 761 22.09 23.18 -9.73
C ASP A 761 22.28 22.63 -8.31
N THR A 762 23.34 23.05 -7.62
CA THR A 762 23.73 22.50 -6.29
C THR A 762 22.63 22.60 -5.23
N VAL A 763 21.75 23.60 -5.31
CA VAL A 763 20.61 23.78 -4.39
C VAL A 763 19.41 22.89 -4.73
N SER A 764 19.37 22.34 -5.94
CA SER A 764 18.30 21.49 -6.48
C SER A 764 18.67 20.00 -6.46
N GLN A 765 19.91 19.67 -6.09
CA GLN A 765 20.39 18.30 -5.87
C GLN A 765 19.66 17.62 -4.71
N ARG A 766 19.08 16.44 -5.00
CA ARG A 766 18.24 15.65 -4.10
C ARG A 766 18.99 14.48 -3.46
N LEU A 767 19.90 13.84 -4.19
CA LEU A 767 20.59 12.61 -3.81
C LEU A 767 22.07 12.86 -3.49
N LEU A 768 22.79 13.49 -4.42
CA LEU A 768 24.24 13.63 -4.39
C LEU A 768 24.65 15.10 -4.37
N ARG A 769 25.48 15.49 -3.41
CA ARG A 769 26.14 16.80 -3.39
C ARG A 769 27.21 16.87 -4.47
N ASN A 770 27.42 18.04 -5.07
CA ASN A 770 28.46 18.30 -6.08
C ASN A 770 29.81 17.61 -5.84
N GLN A 771 30.30 17.52 -4.59
CA GLN A 771 31.57 16.87 -4.26
C GLN A 771 31.61 15.38 -4.64
N ALA A 772 30.48 14.67 -4.58
CA ALA A 772 30.36 13.26 -4.94
C ALA A 772 30.69 12.96 -6.41
N ARG A 773 30.74 13.99 -7.27
CA ARG A 773 31.08 13.92 -8.69
C ARG A 773 32.58 13.86 -8.98
N TYR A 774 33.42 14.42 -8.11
CA TYR A 774 34.86 14.60 -8.38
C TYR A 774 35.80 14.20 -7.23
N VAL A 775 35.32 14.04 -6.00
CA VAL A 775 36.13 13.59 -4.87
C VAL A 775 36.19 12.06 -4.83
N SER A 776 37.39 11.49 -5.03
CA SER A 776 37.60 10.04 -4.93
C SER A 776 37.80 9.56 -3.48
N PRO A 777 37.61 8.27 -3.17
CA PRO A 777 37.89 7.70 -1.83
C PRO A 777 39.29 8.02 -1.30
N PHE A 778 40.25 8.17 -2.22
CA PHE A 778 41.66 8.37 -1.94
C PHE A 778 42.09 9.84 -2.02
N SER A 779 41.18 10.79 -2.25
CA SER A 779 41.55 12.22 -2.35
C SER A 779 41.94 12.77 -0.97
N HIS A 780 43.22 13.05 -0.73
CA HIS A 780 43.69 13.73 0.49
C HIS A 780 43.27 15.19 0.54
N ASN A 781 43.42 15.88 -0.59
CA ASN A 781 43.07 17.28 -0.80
C ASN A 781 42.68 17.47 -2.27
N TRP A 782 41.76 18.38 -2.57
CA TRP A 782 41.29 18.62 -3.93
C TRP A 782 40.97 20.09 -4.15
N GLN A 783 41.15 20.55 -5.40
CA GLN A 783 40.59 21.80 -5.90
C GLN A 783 39.77 21.54 -7.16
N TRP A 784 38.75 22.35 -7.35
CA TRP A 784 37.92 22.39 -8.55
C TRP A 784 37.97 23.80 -9.14
N LEU A 785 37.95 23.89 -10.47
CA LEU A 785 38.08 25.13 -11.21
C LEU A 785 37.22 25.13 -12.48
N GLU A 786 36.71 26.32 -12.80
CA GLU A 786 36.02 26.62 -14.06
C GLU A 786 36.87 27.53 -14.95
N LEU A 787 37.00 27.13 -16.21
CA LEU A 787 37.83 27.80 -17.20
C LEU A 787 36.97 28.25 -18.38
N ALA A 788 36.48 29.48 -18.31
CA ALA A 788 35.70 30.10 -19.39
C ALA A 788 36.57 30.57 -20.59
N GLN A 789 37.89 30.72 -20.39
CA GLN A 789 38.83 31.21 -21.38
C GLN A 789 40.25 30.71 -21.08
N PRO A 790 41.16 30.71 -22.07
CA PRO A 790 42.58 30.42 -21.84
C PRO A 790 43.19 31.32 -20.78
N GLN A 791 43.84 30.74 -19.76
CA GLN A 791 44.41 31.47 -18.63
C GLN A 791 45.51 30.68 -17.89
N SER A 792 46.45 31.40 -17.29
CA SER A 792 47.41 30.84 -16.34
C SER A 792 46.74 30.59 -14.99
N VAL A 793 46.73 29.35 -14.52
CA VAL A 793 46.12 28.94 -13.25
C VAL A 793 47.21 28.70 -12.20
N THR A 794 46.96 29.11 -10.95
CA THR A 794 47.82 28.77 -9.80
C THR A 794 46.97 28.24 -8.65
N LEU A 795 47.14 26.96 -8.28
CA LEU A 795 46.37 26.29 -7.22
C LEU A 795 47.28 25.92 -6.05
N SER A 796 46.87 26.20 -4.81
CA SER A 796 47.62 25.83 -3.60
C SER A 796 47.17 24.45 -3.09
N LEU A 797 48.06 23.48 -3.10
CA LEU A 797 47.78 22.08 -2.78
C LEU A 797 48.57 21.63 -1.56
N THR A 798 47.88 21.12 -0.54
CA THR A 798 48.49 20.41 0.58
C THR A 798 48.99 19.03 0.15
N LEU A 799 50.22 18.68 0.54
CA LEU A 799 50.90 17.43 0.19
C LEU A 799 51.08 16.48 1.39
N LEU A 800 51.32 15.22 1.05
CA LEU A 800 51.68 14.13 1.94
C LEU A 800 53.22 14.07 2.12
N PRO A 801 53.71 13.49 3.23
CA PRO A 801 55.12 13.14 3.36
C PRO A 801 55.55 12.11 2.30
N GLY A 802 56.60 12.42 1.53
CA GLY A 802 57.22 11.50 0.58
C GLY A 802 56.69 11.64 -0.86
N GLN A 803 56.39 10.51 -1.50
CA GLN A 803 55.91 10.47 -2.88
C GLN A 803 54.42 10.84 -2.92
N ASN A 804 54.08 11.80 -3.77
CA ASN A 804 52.73 12.31 -3.98
C ASN A 804 52.24 11.96 -5.38
N ARG A 805 50.93 11.69 -5.51
CA ARG A 805 50.23 11.49 -6.78
C ARG A 805 49.18 12.57 -6.94
N LEU A 806 49.24 13.32 -8.03
CA LEU A 806 48.31 14.38 -8.38
C LEU A 806 47.49 13.97 -9.60
N ARG A 807 46.17 13.84 -9.44
CA ARG A 807 45.23 13.54 -10.51
C ARG A 807 44.60 14.82 -11.03
N ILE A 808 44.59 15.00 -12.34
CA ILE A 808 43.90 16.09 -13.04
C ILE A 808 42.80 15.45 -13.90
N SER A 809 41.53 15.75 -13.62
CA SER A 809 40.38 15.12 -14.28
C SER A 809 39.54 16.14 -15.04
N HIS A 810 39.08 15.80 -16.24
CA HIS A 810 38.21 16.66 -17.03
C HIS A 810 36.73 16.26 -16.88
N LEU A 811 35.93 17.11 -16.21
CA LEU A 811 34.61 16.75 -15.67
C LEU A 811 33.42 17.01 -16.62
N ASN A 812 33.61 17.75 -17.71
CA ASN A 812 32.55 18.09 -18.68
C ASN A 812 32.96 17.90 -20.16
N ALA A 813 33.82 16.90 -20.42
CA ALA A 813 34.28 16.50 -21.74
C ALA A 813 33.21 16.43 -22.82
N GLU A 814 32.05 15.82 -22.55
CA GLU A 814 30.98 15.66 -23.54
C GLU A 814 30.30 16.98 -23.94
N ARG A 815 30.49 18.06 -23.16
CA ARG A 815 29.86 19.37 -23.39
C ARG A 815 30.72 20.34 -24.22
N ILE A 816 32.05 20.25 -24.09
CA ILE A 816 32.97 21.31 -24.55
C ILE A 816 34.24 20.81 -25.29
N GLY A 817 34.47 19.49 -25.38
CA GLY A 817 35.69 18.97 -26.00
C GLY A 817 36.97 19.20 -25.18
N PRO A 818 38.17 19.08 -25.76
CA PRO A 818 39.42 18.91 -25.00
C PRO A 818 39.94 20.16 -24.30
N VAL A 819 40.51 19.96 -23.11
CA VAL A 819 41.29 20.95 -22.35
C VAL A 819 42.78 20.66 -22.51
N VAL A 820 43.60 21.68 -22.73
CA VAL A 820 45.06 21.54 -22.87
C VAL A 820 45.78 22.25 -21.72
N PHE A 821 46.65 21.54 -21.02
CA PHE A 821 47.54 22.10 -20.00
C PHE A 821 48.96 22.20 -20.57
N ASP A 822 49.44 23.42 -20.80
CA ASP A 822 50.84 23.72 -21.12
C ASP A 822 51.59 24.23 -19.88
N GLN A 823 52.92 24.18 -19.93
CA GLN A 823 53.84 24.67 -18.89
C GLN A 823 53.54 24.14 -17.47
N LEU A 824 52.96 22.94 -17.38
CA LEU A 824 52.52 22.36 -16.11
C LEU A 824 53.70 22.10 -15.17
N GLN A 825 53.69 22.79 -14.02
CA GLN A 825 54.74 22.75 -13.01
C GLN A 825 54.12 22.59 -11.61
N VAL A 826 54.80 21.82 -10.75
CA VAL A 826 54.55 21.84 -9.29
C VAL A 826 55.73 22.54 -8.63
N VAL A 827 55.46 23.60 -7.88
CA VAL A 827 56.47 24.49 -7.29
C VAL A 827 56.23 24.58 -5.78
N ALA A 828 57.27 24.41 -4.96
CA ALA A 828 57.20 24.61 -3.53
C ALA A 828 56.88 26.08 -3.16
N THR A 829 56.44 26.32 -1.93
CA THR A 829 56.11 27.66 -1.43
C THR A 829 57.30 28.63 -1.39
N ASP A 830 58.54 28.13 -1.40
CA ASP A 830 59.77 28.94 -1.52
C ASP A 830 60.24 29.19 -2.96
N GLY A 831 59.53 28.64 -3.95
CA GLY A 831 59.87 28.74 -5.37
C GLY A 831 60.66 27.55 -5.95
N THR A 832 61.00 26.53 -5.15
CA THR A 832 61.69 25.33 -5.63
C THR A 832 60.81 24.54 -6.61
N LEU A 833 61.32 24.22 -7.81
CA LEU A 833 60.61 23.39 -8.79
C LEU A 833 60.66 21.91 -8.38
N LEU A 834 59.50 21.30 -8.14
CA LEU A 834 59.35 19.89 -7.72
C LEU A 834 58.98 18.96 -8.88
N PHE A 835 58.22 19.48 -9.86
CA PHE A 835 57.86 18.77 -11.08
C PHE A 835 57.70 19.75 -12.25
N SER A 836 58.03 19.30 -13.47
CA SER A 836 57.72 20.00 -14.72
C SER A 836 57.43 18.98 -15.82
N ALA A 837 56.28 19.12 -16.49
CA ALA A 837 55.89 18.24 -17.60
C ALA A 837 56.87 18.29 -18.79
N VAL A 838 57.63 19.38 -18.93
CA VAL A 838 58.70 19.54 -19.94
C VAL A 838 59.87 18.59 -19.69
N HIS A 839 60.12 18.19 -18.45
CA HIS A 839 61.34 17.51 -18.02
C HIS A 839 61.12 16.12 -17.41
N ALA A 840 59.88 15.77 -17.06
CA ALA A 840 59.53 14.54 -16.36
C ALA A 840 58.25 13.89 -16.94
N SER A 841 58.17 13.77 -18.27
CA SER A 841 57.05 13.16 -19.00
C SER A 841 56.69 11.76 -18.50
N ASP A 842 57.70 10.96 -18.18
CA ASP A 842 57.55 9.55 -17.80
C ASP A 842 56.83 9.37 -16.44
N ASN A 843 56.69 10.45 -15.66
CA ASN A 843 55.95 10.48 -14.41
C ASN A 843 54.45 10.78 -14.60
N ILE A 844 53.98 10.97 -15.84
CA ILE A 844 52.59 11.25 -16.21
C ILE A 844 51.94 9.96 -16.73
N VAL A 845 50.88 9.50 -16.05
CA VAL A 845 50.10 8.33 -16.42
C VAL A 845 48.68 8.76 -16.79
N LEU A 846 48.33 8.66 -18.06
CA LEU A 846 46.98 8.91 -18.56
C LEU A 846 46.05 7.74 -18.23
N SER A 847 44.77 8.02 -17.93
CA SER A 847 43.75 6.99 -17.81
C SER A 847 43.53 6.24 -19.13
N HIS A 848 42.96 5.03 -19.08
CA HIS A 848 42.76 4.21 -20.30
C HIS A 848 41.95 4.93 -21.38
N GLU A 849 40.91 5.70 -21.01
CA GLU A 849 40.13 6.47 -21.98
C GLU A 849 40.90 7.71 -22.46
N ALA A 850 41.64 8.38 -21.57
CA ALA A 850 42.54 9.47 -21.97
C ALA A 850 43.56 8.98 -23.00
N GLN A 851 44.20 7.82 -22.80
CA GLN A 851 45.16 7.24 -23.75
C GLN A 851 44.56 7.02 -25.15
N LYS A 852 43.33 6.52 -25.25
CA LYS A 852 42.64 6.30 -26.53
C LYS A 852 42.37 7.59 -27.30
N VAL A 853 41.85 8.61 -26.61
CA VAL A 853 41.26 9.80 -27.25
C VAL A 853 42.28 10.93 -27.39
N THR A 854 43.19 11.08 -26.42
CA THR A 854 44.14 12.22 -26.36
C THR A 854 45.48 11.93 -27.02
N GLY A 855 45.83 10.67 -27.23
CA GLY A 855 46.95 10.27 -28.10
C GLY A 855 48.32 10.82 -27.69
N LEU A 856 48.63 10.90 -26.39
CA LEU A 856 49.97 11.19 -25.84
C LEU A 856 50.65 12.48 -26.34
N GLN A 857 50.51 13.53 -25.53
CA GLN A 857 51.56 14.52 -25.27
C GLN A 857 52.19 15.20 -26.51
N ALA A 858 51.60 16.33 -26.93
CA ALA A 858 52.22 17.23 -27.92
C ALA A 858 53.38 18.03 -27.29
N GLY A 859 54.52 17.37 -27.05
CA GLY A 859 55.72 17.98 -26.47
C GLY A 859 55.61 18.17 -24.96
N SER A 860 55.25 19.38 -24.51
CA SER A 860 55.07 19.69 -23.08
C SER A 860 53.60 19.78 -22.65
N MET A 861 52.68 19.66 -23.60
CA MET A 861 51.25 19.84 -23.40
C MET A 861 50.54 18.53 -23.03
N ILE A 862 49.75 18.55 -21.95
CA ILE A 862 48.79 17.49 -21.62
C ILE A 862 47.44 17.88 -22.21
N VAL A 863 46.97 17.13 -23.21
CA VAL A 863 45.60 17.26 -23.72
C VAL A 863 44.72 16.28 -22.94
N LEU A 864 43.63 16.75 -22.35
CA LEU A 864 42.58 15.93 -21.73
C LEU A 864 41.26 16.18 -22.46
N GLU A 865 40.94 15.28 -23.38
CA GLU A 865 39.59 15.20 -23.95
C GLU A 865 38.67 14.51 -22.95
N LYS A 866 38.91 13.23 -22.66
CA LYS A 866 38.16 12.42 -21.68
C LYS A 866 39.11 11.79 -20.66
N GLY A 867 38.60 11.52 -19.45
CA GLY A 867 39.36 10.84 -18.39
C GLY A 867 40.24 11.78 -17.55
N TYR A 868 41.38 11.27 -17.09
CA TYR A 868 42.30 11.98 -16.19
C TYR A 868 43.78 11.73 -16.55
N ALA A 869 44.66 12.59 -16.02
CA ALA A 869 46.11 12.37 -15.95
C ALA A 869 46.56 12.28 -14.48
N ASP A 870 47.30 11.25 -14.12
CA ASP A 870 47.98 11.12 -12.83
C ASP A 870 49.46 11.53 -12.97
N ILE A 871 49.97 12.34 -12.04
CA ILE A 871 51.34 12.86 -12.04
C ILE A 871 52.02 12.48 -10.74
N THR A 872 53.16 11.81 -10.81
CA THR A 872 53.90 11.34 -9.61
C THR A 872 55.16 12.17 -9.37
N PHE A 873 55.37 12.64 -8.14
CA PHE A 873 56.55 13.43 -7.77
C PHE A 873 56.87 13.29 -6.27
N GLU A 874 58.09 13.66 -5.86
CA GLU A 874 58.47 13.69 -4.44
C GLU A 874 58.24 15.08 -3.85
N GLY A 875 57.56 15.15 -2.70
CA GLY A 875 57.26 16.41 -2.02
C GLY A 875 58.46 17.07 -1.32
N GLN A 876 59.63 16.42 -1.26
CA GLN A 876 60.88 16.93 -0.64
C GLN A 876 60.74 17.54 0.77
N GLY A 877 59.72 17.15 1.53
CA GLY A 877 59.42 17.66 2.88
C GLY A 877 58.51 18.90 2.93
N TYR A 878 58.08 19.43 1.78
CA TYR A 878 57.07 20.50 1.72
C TYR A 878 55.66 19.94 1.96
N THR A 879 54.87 20.65 2.77
CA THR A 879 53.45 20.33 3.05
C THR A 879 52.48 21.12 2.18
N GLU A 880 52.94 22.17 1.48
CA GLU A 880 52.14 22.96 0.54
C GLU A 880 52.95 23.28 -0.72
N VAL A 881 52.28 23.24 -1.87
CA VAL A 881 52.85 23.54 -3.18
C VAL A 881 51.86 24.33 -4.04
N GLN A 882 52.38 24.99 -5.07
CA GLN A 882 51.61 25.63 -6.12
C GLN A 882 51.67 24.79 -7.40
N LEU A 883 50.52 24.31 -7.87
CA LEU A 883 50.37 23.87 -9.26
C LEU A 883 50.26 25.10 -10.14
N ARG A 884 51.13 25.24 -11.14
CA ARG A 884 51.09 26.29 -12.16
C ARG A 884 50.91 25.68 -13.53
N ALA A 885 49.98 26.19 -14.33
CA ALA A 885 49.69 25.71 -15.67
C ALA A 885 49.13 26.83 -16.54
N ASP A 886 49.49 26.87 -17.81
CA ASP A 886 48.78 27.64 -18.83
C ASP A 886 47.71 26.75 -19.43
N VAL A 887 46.44 27.00 -19.10
CA VAL A 887 45.34 26.13 -19.55
C VAL A 887 44.64 26.76 -20.74
N LEU A 888 44.59 26.03 -21.85
CA LEU A 888 43.91 26.42 -23.08
C LEU A 888 42.59 25.62 -23.18
N THR A 889 41.47 26.33 -23.17
CA THR A 889 40.17 25.80 -23.55
C THR A 889 39.84 26.22 -24.99
N PRO A 890 38.99 25.48 -25.74
CA PRO A 890 38.58 25.92 -27.07
C PRO A 890 37.68 27.16 -26.92
N ILE A 891 37.90 28.16 -27.78
CA ILE A 891 37.45 29.55 -27.59
C ILE A 891 35.93 29.76 -27.85
N GLU A 892 35.22 28.76 -28.39
CA GLU A 892 33.89 28.95 -29.01
C GLU A 892 32.70 28.33 -28.24
N TRP A 893 32.86 27.90 -26.98
CA TRP A 893 31.82 27.15 -26.26
C TRP A 893 30.95 28.00 -25.31
N VAL A 894 29.75 27.48 -25.04
CA VAL A 894 28.69 28.13 -24.23
C VAL A 894 28.89 27.92 -22.72
N GLU A 895 29.77 27.00 -22.32
CA GLU A 895 30.02 26.60 -20.92
C GLU A 895 31.52 26.57 -20.60
N PRO A 896 31.94 26.88 -19.35
CA PRO A 896 33.34 26.80 -18.94
C PRO A 896 33.81 25.35 -18.79
N ALA A 897 35.10 25.09 -19.00
CA ALA A 897 35.68 23.78 -18.71
C ALA A 897 35.80 23.54 -17.21
N GLN A 898 35.32 22.39 -16.74
CA GLN A 898 35.33 21.99 -15.34
C GLN A 898 36.43 20.95 -15.11
N VAL A 899 37.39 21.28 -14.25
CA VAL A 899 38.55 20.43 -13.96
C VAL A 899 38.65 20.19 -12.46
N SER A 900 38.87 18.92 -12.05
CA SER A 900 39.32 18.60 -10.69
C SER A 900 40.83 18.37 -10.66
N VAL A 901 41.44 18.74 -9.54
CA VAL A 901 42.86 18.54 -9.23
C VAL A 901 42.95 17.94 -7.84
N ASP A 902 43.23 16.65 -7.76
CA ASP A 902 43.16 15.82 -6.55
C ASP A 902 44.54 15.29 -6.16
N VAL A 903 45.00 15.55 -4.93
CA VAL A 903 46.18 14.90 -4.34
C VAL A 903 45.71 13.59 -3.70
N LEU A 904 46.27 12.45 -4.11
CA LEU A 904 45.79 11.11 -3.72
C LEU A 904 46.66 10.45 -2.63
N ASP A 905 46.00 9.79 -1.67
CA ASP A 905 46.56 9.02 -0.55
C ASP A 905 45.71 7.78 -0.24
N LEU A 906 46.33 6.72 0.28
CA LEU A 906 45.63 5.54 0.82
C LEU A 906 44.75 5.87 2.03
N ALA A 907 45.01 6.96 2.76
CA ALA A 907 44.26 7.41 3.93
C ALA A 907 43.44 8.71 3.72
N GLY A 908 43.13 9.07 2.46
CA GLY A 908 42.63 10.39 2.05
C GLY A 908 41.33 10.88 2.73
N ARG A 909 41.18 12.21 2.83
CA ARG A 909 39.99 12.89 3.38
C ARG A 909 38.71 12.67 2.56
N GLY A 910 38.84 12.34 1.28
CA GLY A 910 37.72 12.05 0.39
C GLY A 910 36.86 10.89 0.89
N GLY A 911 37.47 9.90 1.55
CA GLY A 911 36.73 8.86 2.27
C GLY A 911 35.76 9.41 3.33
N GLN A 912 36.09 10.50 4.03
CA GLN A 912 35.17 11.14 5.00
C GLN A 912 34.02 11.89 4.29
N VAL A 913 34.28 12.53 3.15
CA VAL A 913 33.23 13.17 2.34
C VAL A 913 32.24 12.14 1.80
N LEU A 914 32.74 11.03 1.25
CA LEU A 914 31.90 9.96 0.71
C LEU A 914 31.13 9.22 1.81
N ARG A 915 31.72 9.03 3.00
CA ARG A 915 30.99 8.52 4.19
C ARG A 915 29.88 9.47 4.66
N GLN A 916 30.13 10.79 4.67
CA GLN A 916 29.08 11.76 5.00
C GLN A 916 27.94 11.75 3.96
N GLN A 917 28.28 11.62 2.68
CA GLN A 917 27.30 11.43 1.59
C GLN A 917 26.52 10.12 1.74
N MET A 918 27.13 9.04 2.25
CA MET A 918 26.43 7.80 2.57
C MET A 918 25.44 8.00 3.73
N VAL A 919 25.84 8.68 4.81
CA VAL A 919 24.91 9.03 5.91
C VAL A 919 23.70 9.79 5.36
N GLU A 920 23.90 10.82 4.54
CA GLU A 920 22.80 11.56 3.90
C GLU A 920 21.88 10.65 3.06
N LEU A 921 22.45 9.69 2.30
CA LEU A 921 21.68 8.74 1.50
C LEU A 921 20.92 7.69 2.36
N PHE A 922 21.49 7.24 3.48
CA PHE A 922 20.82 6.34 4.42
C PHE A 922 19.62 7.03 5.11
N THR A 923 19.81 8.24 5.66
CA THR A 923 18.72 9.06 6.21
C THR A 923 17.64 9.32 5.16
N LEU A 924 18.03 9.62 3.92
CA LEU A 924 17.10 9.98 2.86
C LEU A 924 16.30 8.76 2.33
N THR A 925 16.98 7.66 1.97
CA THR A 925 16.34 6.49 1.33
C THR A 925 15.69 5.55 2.34
N GLN A 926 16.38 5.26 3.46
CA GLN A 926 15.97 4.27 4.47
C GLN A 926 15.42 4.89 5.77
N GLY A 927 15.62 6.19 6.00
CA GLY A 927 15.21 6.83 7.27
C GLY A 927 16.18 6.56 8.43
N SER A 928 17.37 6.02 8.16
CA SER A 928 18.33 5.57 9.16
C SER A 928 19.43 6.60 9.43
N ASP A 929 19.48 7.13 10.65
CA ASP A 929 20.49 8.11 11.08
C ASP A 929 21.74 7.43 11.67
N TYR A 930 22.70 7.09 10.80
CA TYR A 930 23.99 6.50 11.20
C TYR A 930 25.07 7.54 11.53
N ALA A 931 25.97 7.20 12.43
CA ALA A 931 27.24 7.93 12.62
C ALA A 931 28.20 7.68 11.43
N VAL A 932 29.01 8.67 11.06
CA VAL A 932 29.91 8.61 9.89
C VAL A 932 31.00 7.51 9.98
N ASP A 933 31.26 7.03 11.19
CA ASP A 933 32.19 5.97 11.56
C ASP A 933 31.49 4.66 11.97
N SER A 934 30.18 4.52 11.74
CA SER A 934 29.45 3.29 12.07
C SER A 934 29.93 2.08 11.24
N PRO A 935 29.67 0.85 11.70
CA PRO A 935 29.92 -0.36 10.92
C PRO A 935 29.21 -0.36 9.56
N GLU A 936 27.95 0.11 9.52
CA GLU A 936 27.10 0.15 8.32
C GLU A 936 27.65 1.14 7.28
N ILE A 937 28.05 2.34 7.71
CA ILE A 937 28.71 3.32 6.84
C ILE A 937 30.08 2.82 6.37
N THR A 938 30.76 2.02 7.19
CA THR A 938 32.03 1.39 6.81
C THR A 938 31.85 0.31 5.74
N GLU A 939 30.87 -0.58 5.89
CA GLU A 939 30.56 -1.62 4.90
C GLU A 939 30.05 -1.02 3.57
N ALA A 940 29.22 0.03 3.63
CA ALA A 940 28.80 0.78 2.44
C ALA A 940 29.99 1.45 1.74
N MET A 941 30.94 2.00 2.50
CA MET A 941 32.16 2.63 1.96
C MET A 941 33.09 1.60 1.31
N ASP A 942 33.31 0.46 1.96
CA ASP A 942 34.13 -0.62 1.42
C ASP A 942 33.51 -1.21 0.14
N THR A 943 32.17 -1.31 0.09
CA THR A 943 31.41 -1.69 -1.11
C THR A 943 31.59 -0.68 -2.24
N PHE A 944 31.44 0.62 -1.96
CA PHE A 944 31.69 1.68 -2.96
C PHE A 944 33.13 1.62 -3.51
N ILE A 945 34.13 1.44 -2.64
CA ILE A 945 35.53 1.31 -3.04
C ILE A 945 35.74 0.08 -3.93
N ALA A 946 35.17 -1.07 -3.56
CA ALA A 946 35.30 -2.31 -4.34
C ALA A 946 34.68 -2.19 -5.73
N VAL A 947 33.49 -1.59 -5.83
CA VAL A 947 32.83 -1.28 -7.11
C VAL A 947 33.67 -0.30 -7.93
N TRP A 948 34.10 0.80 -7.32
CA TRP A 948 34.91 1.84 -7.95
C TRP A 948 36.23 1.30 -8.52
N GLN A 949 36.98 0.53 -7.72
CA GLN A 949 38.22 -0.12 -8.17
C GLN A 949 37.96 -1.12 -9.31
N THR A 950 36.84 -1.84 -9.26
CA THR A 950 36.43 -2.77 -10.33
C THR A 950 36.15 -2.03 -11.64
N LEU A 951 35.53 -0.84 -11.58
CA LEU A 951 35.25 0.00 -12.75
C LEU A 951 36.51 0.70 -13.30
N GLU A 952 37.45 1.12 -12.44
CA GLU A 952 38.76 1.67 -12.86
C GLU A 952 39.63 0.60 -13.58
N MET A 953 39.47 -0.69 -13.24
CA MET A 953 40.14 -1.79 -13.94
C MET A 953 39.49 -2.16 -15.29
N GLN A 954 38.32 -1.62 -15.63
CA GLN A 954 37.59 -1.98 -16.86
C GLN A 954 37.90 -1.04 -18.03
N ALA A 955 38.04 -1.65 -19.22
CA ALA A 955 38.37 -0.97 -20.47
C ALA A 955 37.17 -0.23 -21.14
N THR A 956 36.09 0.02 -20.40
CA THR A 956 34.83 0.63 -20.85
C THR A 956 34.93 2.16 -21.04
N PRO A 957 33.97 2.83 -21.70
CA PRO A 957 33.99 4.30 -21.86
C PRO A 957 33.81 5.03 -20.52
N MET A 958 34.54 6.13 -20.28
CA MET A 958 34.47 6.95 -19.04
C MET A 958 33.27 7.93 -19.03
N THR A 959 32.09 7.38 -19.30
CA THR A 959 30.81 8.09 -19.37
C THR A 959 29.72 7.22 -18.77
N LEU A 960 28.95 7.77 -17.82
CA LEU A 960 27.94 7.01 -17.08
C LEU A 960 26.90 6.35 -18.00
N ALA A 961 26.50 7.07 -19.06
CA ALA A 961 25.44 6.71 -20.00
C ALA A 961 25.82 5.69 -21.10
N GLN A 962 27.11 5.37 -21.27
CA GLN A 962 27.60 4.47 -22.33
C GLN A 962 28.32 3.25 -21.77
N HIS A 963 28.21 3.01 -20.46
CA HIS A 963 28.76 1.82 -19.83
C HIS A 963 27.87 0.62 -20.17
N ALA A 964 28.46 -0.45 -20.72
CA ALA A 964 27.71 -1.59 -21.27
C ALA A 964 26.78 -2.31 -20.26
N ASN A 965 26.99 -2.10 -18.96
CA ASN A 965 26.20 -2.69 -17.88
C ASN A 965 25.28 -1.67 -17.16
N ASN A 966 25.30 -0.39 -17.54
CA ASN A 966 24.39 0.62 -16.96
C ASN A 966 23.20 0.80 -17.91
N TYR A 967 22.01 0.35 -17.51
CA TYR A 967 20.78 0.76 -18.19
C TYR A 967 20.37 2.15 -17.67
N CYS A 968 20.18 3.11 -18.57
CA CYS A 968 19.96 4.51 -18.24
C CYS A 968 18.63 4.98 -18.83
N GLU A 969 17.53 4.68 -18.13
CA GLU A 969 16.19 5.00 -18.61
C GLU A 969 15.84 6.47 -18.37
N LEU A 970 16.01 7.30 -19.40
CA LEU A 970 15.49 8.68 -19.47
C LEU A 970 14.22 8.74 -20.32
N GLY A 971 13.40 7.70 -20.26
CA GLY A 971 12.18 7.56 -21.06
C GLY A 971 11.02 8.43 -20.59
N ALA A 972 11.08 8.96 -19.36
CA ALA A 972 9.95 9.68 -18.79
C ALA A 972 9.72 11.06 -19.43
N GLN A 973 8.45 11.43 -19.57
CA GLN A 973 8.04 12.65 -20.26
C GLN A 973 8.50 13.90 -19.51
N GLY A 974 8.93 14.92 -20.26
CA GLY A 974 9.45 16.18 -19.69
C GLY A 974 10.90 16.13 -19.21
N LEU A 975 11.54 14.95 -19.16
CA LEU A 975 12.96 14.86 -18.83
C LEU A 975 13.87 15.40 -19.97
N PRO A 976 15.06 15.95 -19.64
CA PRO A 976 16.06 16.33 -20.63
C PRO A 976 16.62 15.10 -21.35
N LYS A 977 16.91 15.23 -22.66
CA LYS A 977 17.47 14.12 -23.43
C LYS A 977 18.91 13.87 -23.01
N ILE A 978 19.36 12.62 -23.06
CA ILE A 978 20.69 12.20 -22.60
C ILE A 978 21.86 12.97 -23.24
N ARG A 979 21.69 13.41 -24.49
CA ARG A 979 22.66 14.22 -25.25
C ARG A 979 22.77 15.67 -24.76
N ASP A 980 21.72 16.16 -24.10
CA ASP A 980 21.62 17.52 -23.57
C ASP A 980 22.17 17.56 -22.12
N LEU A 981 22.49 16.40 -21.54
CA LEU A 981 23.08 16.21 -20.22
C LEU A 981 24.60 16.00 -20.30
N ASN A 982 25.30 16.38 -19.25
CA ASN A 982 26.71 16.07 -19.08
C ASN A 982 26.87 14.66 -18.46
N THR A 983 27.34 13.71 -19.28
CA THR A 983 27.49 12.29 -18.90
C THR A 983 28.92 11.88 -18.56
N SER A 984 29.87 12.83 -18.53
CA SER A 984 31.29 12.58 -18.25
C SER A 984 31.51 12.04 -16.83
N ASP A 985 32.17 10.89 -16.73
CA ASP A 985 32.53 10.23 -15.48
C ASP A 985 34.02 9.83 -15.49
N PRO A 986 34.94 10.82 -15.54
CA PRO A 986 36.36 10.58 -15.80
C PRO A 986 37.03 9.73 -14.71
N GLN A 987 36.50 9.76 -13.49
CA GLN A 987 37.01 9.03 -12.33
C GLN A 987 36.09 7.88 -11.88
N ARG A 988 35.12 7.41 -12.69
CA ARG A 988 34.18 6.31 -12.33
C ARG A 988 33.29 6.53 -11.10
N LEU A 989 33.25 7.73 -10.54
CA LEU A 989 32.54 8.02 -9.30
C LEU A 989 31.02 7.96 -9.52
N LEU A 990 30.53 8.51 -10.63
CA LEU A 990 29.09 8.49 -10.94
C LEU A 990 28.62 7.06 -11.24
N SER A 991 29.44 6.27 -11.93
CA SER A 991 29.18 4.85 -12.19
C SER A 991 29.15 4.04 -10.88
N ALA A 992 30.06 4.30 -9.95
CA ALA A 992 30.05 3.67 -8.62
C ALA A 992 28.81 4.08 -7.80
N TRP A 993 28.45 5.37 -7.80
CA TRP A 993 27.22 5.86 -7.16
C TRP A 993 25.95 5.24 -7.77
N SER A 994 25.91 5.04 -9.09
CA SER A 994 24.79 4.34 -9.75
C SER A 994 24.63 2.92 -9.21
N HIS A 995 25.72 2.18 -9.00
CA HIS A 995 25.64 0.84 -8.40
C HIS A 995 25.19 0.91 -6.93
N MET A 996 25.63 1.91 -6.17
CA MET A 996 25.12 2.11 -4.81
C MET A 996 23.62 2.47 -4.79
N MET A 997 23.10 3.21 -5.77
CA MET A 997 21.66 3.48 -5.86
C MET A 997 20.84 2.19 -6.05
N VAL A 998 21.37 1.18 -6.75
CA VAL A 998 20.71 -0.14 -6.83
C VAL A 998 20.61 -0.77 -5.44
N TYR A 999 21.68 -0.73 -4.63
CA TYR A 999 21.65 -1.18 -3.23
C TYR A 999 20.61 -0.40 -2.41
N PHE A 1000 20.65 0.94 -2.43
CA PHE A 1000 19.70 1.75 -1.67
C PHE A 1000 18.24 1.55 -2.10
N PHE A 1001 17.94 1.30 -3.38
CA PHE A 1001 16.58 1.10 -3.88
C PHE A 1001 16.08 -0.35 -3.79
N THR A 1002 16.93 -1.31 -3.43
CA THR A 1002 16.55 -2.71 -3.17
C THR A 1002 16.56 -3.07 -1.68
N ASP A 1003 17.08 -2.19 -0.82
CA ASP A 1003 17.13 -2.39 0.62
C ASP A 1003 15.73 -2.53 1.25
N PHE A 1004 15.65 -3.36 2.30
CA PHE A 1004 14.43 -3.60 3.06
C PHE A 1004 13.77 -2.30 3.56
N TYR A 1005 14.54 -1.36 4.14
CA TYR A 1005 14.03 -0.08 4.66
C TYR A 1005 13.77 0.97 3.57
N PHE A 1006 14.10 0.67 2.31
CA PHE A 1006 13.59 1.45 1.18
C PHE A 1006 12.19 1.00 0.78
N LEU A 1007 11.94 -0.31 0.78
CA LEU A 1007 10.67 -0.91 0.38
C LEU A 1007 9.63 -0.95 1.52
N HIS A 1008 10.04 -0.77 2.77
CA HIS A 1008 9.16 -0.77 3.94
C HIS A 1008 9.32 0.52 4.75
N GLU A 1009 8.27 0.89 5.52
CA GLU A 1009 8.24 2.01 6.47
C GLU A 1009 7.43 1.62 7.72
#